data_AF-A0A2M4CN82-F1
#
_entry.id   AF-A0A2M4CN82-F1
#
_cell.length_a   1.000
_cell.length_b   1.000
_cell.length_c   1.000
_cell.angle_alpha   90.00
_cell.angle_beta   90.00
_cell.angle_gamma   90.00
#
_symmetry.space_group_name_H-M   'P 1'
#
loop_
_entity.id
_entity.type
_entity.pdbx_description
1 polymer ?
#
loop_
_entity_poly.entity_id
_entity_poly.type
_entity_poly.pdbx_seq_one_letter_code
_entity_poly.pdbx_strand_id
1 'polypeptide(L)'
;FFLVRMCENALRALFTAGLRLKVGQSQLPLRVRLCAAKFQQGQIFTRATIAKAVKERADNCQLYGQANLLNLEYFACHPALEELSVCLSNRSQFEMVCSDIGNVMCNLPHINGVRLSNNGICHVTLLAALKGKQLLSLDLRGNRIRHPSSMRPLKEIPLMELYVEGNPLTDVLDYQQTLRGFFPSLIKLDSAVTYSEANVVGEGRDEEEEEVEVVSPGTVIDEFEMNPVAFHKYQLTPHWHLVTVLHDGICGKQTILDAFVQWITQYDFYPCYYKTYSKKDEFLVRNCYDALLFLVQNKLRLPLPGTNTTLKLTIAMNVAEAGPNQVVPKKKLEQFVMKRFSQNCLDLCSMQTEFNTIKFVDFSAKSPRTLKHIVDIAVKSLGANCFLIRLRNNELENCDGLSGLAKFTWLASLDLRNNSLASFAALNSIPRNLIKEVFLDRNPLCGEKPTCAEYISEVKRYFPQLERLDGRPLLGDGVLSYCQNYICSQDAYKFADAFVQHYFKLQDSFQRVVLQDLYHPQALFSMTCDFAIDRSVAPDENVQRQLAYSEHSRNLLKRGKSSDDVRKSLVMGNESIGYVLNSFHNTAYDFMSFRIDVPIFTPDNVLVTVHGRLTECINCETGFTRTFYIQPAGMGKGLFSDALDYKICNDLFHMYTLSAEGRSYMDKRAVEENKRKQLQQPQENICSSEPDDRESTLIVFKQLTKLNRQWCVRCLDESSWNLKVALNVFLKLYEARRIPKLAFIESDE
;
A
#
# COMPACT_ATOMS: atom_id res chain seq x y z
N PHE A 1 19.98 -53.38 -32.46
CA PHE A 1 19.68 -53.82 -31.08
C PHE A 1 20.82 -53.36 -30.19
N PHE A 2 20.59 -53.16 -28.89
CA PHE A 2 21.66 -52.81 -27.95
C PHE A 2 21.48 -53.63 -26.67
N LEU A 3 22.56 -53.78 -25.90
CA LEU A 3 22.56 -54.51 -24.65
C LEU A 3 22.49 -53.53 -23.47
N VAL A 4 21.79 -53.93 -22.42
CA VAL A 4 21.76 -53.21 -21.14
C VAL A 4 22.08 -54.18 -20.02
N ARG A 5 22.75 -53.71 -18.97
CA ARG A 5 23.16 -54.54 -17.82
C ARG A 5 22.95 -53.75 -16.54
N MET A 6 22.37 -54.39 -15.52
CA MET A 6 22.04 -53.76 -14.23
C MET A 6 21.13 -52.52 -14.35
N CYS A 7 20.22 -52.49 -15.32
CA CYS A 7 19.30 -51.37 -15.54
C CYS A 7 17.87 -51.69 -15.08
N GLU A 8 17.70 -52.31 -13.91
CA GLU A 8 16.40 -52.81 -13.42
C GLU A 8 15.33 -51.71 -13.39
N ASN A 9 15.64 -50.55 -12.80
CA ASN A 9 14.68 -49.45 -12.68
C ASN A 9 14.23 -48.92 -14.04
N ALA A 10 15.16 -48.78 -14.99
CA ALA A 10 14.85 -48.34 -16.35
C ALA A 10 13.99 -49.38 -17.09
N LEU A 11 14.30 -50.68 -16.94
CA LEU A 11 13.48 -51.75 -17.51
C LEU A 11 12.07 -51.76 -16.91
N ARG A 12 11.93 -51.65 -15.57
CA ARG A 12 10.63 -51.53 -14.90
C ARG A 12 9.82 -50.37 -15.47
N ALA A 13 10.42 -49.19 -15.59
CA ALA A 13 9.76 -48.03 -16.18
C ALA A 13 9.30 -48.27 -17.63
N LEU A 14 10.12 -48.94 -18.46
CA LEU A 14 9.74 -49.32 -19.82
C LEU A 14 8.58 -50.33 -19.84
N PHE A 15 8.58 -51.31 -18.94
CA PHE A 15 7.47 -52.28 -18.81
C PHE A 15 6.18 -51.59 -18.37
N THR A 16 6.25 -50.68 -17.40
CA THR A 16 5.10 -49.86 -16.97
C THR A 16 4.56 -49.00 -18.11
N ALA A 17 5.43 -48.50 -18.99
CA ALA A 17 5.06 -47.77 -20.20
C ALA A 17 4.60 -48.67 -21.37
N GLY A 18 4.38 -49.97 -21.13
CA GLY A 18 3.91 -50.91 -22.15
C GLY A 18 4.94 -51.21 -23.25
N LEU A 19 6.23 -51.06 -22.94
CA LEU A 19 7.36 -51.20 -23.88
C LEU A 19 7.16 -50.37 -25.15
N ARG A 20 6.70 -49.12 -25.00
CA ARG A 20 6.60 -48.16 -26.10
C ARG A 20 7.47 -46.95 -25.81
N LEU A 21 8.30 -46.59 -26.78
CA LEU A 21 9.11 -45.38 -26.73
C LEU A 21 8.38 -44.27 -27.49
N LYS A 22 8.11 -43.13 -26.84
CA LYS A 22 7.57 -41.95 -27.53
C LYS A 22 8.71 -41.16 -28.18
N VAL A 23 8.64 -40.97 -29.49
CA VAL A 23 9.60 -40.18 -30.27
C VAL A 23 8.82 -39.14 -31.06
N GLY A 24 8.82 -37.90 -30.57
CA GLY A 24 7.95 -36.85 -31.11
C GLY A 24 6.48 -37.23 -30.97
N GLN A 25 5.76 -37.24 -32.11
CA GLN A 25 4.36 -37.69 -32.16
C GLN A 25 4.21 -39.19 -32.43
N SER A 26 5.31 -39.92 -32.68
CA SER A 26 5.27 -41.35 -32.98
C SER A 26 5.53 -42.20 -31.72
N GLN A 27 4.96 -43.40 -31.69
CA GLN A 27 5.30 -44.42 -30.70
C GLN A 27 6.02 -45.58 -31.37
N LEU A 28 7.23 -45.89 -30.90
CA LEU A 28 8.03 -47.00 -31.36
C LEU A 28 7.85 -48.19 -30.40
N PRO A 29 7.39 -49.35 -30.88
CA PRO A 29 7.33 -50.55 -30.04
C PRO A 29 8.74 -51.05 -29.72
N LEU A 30 8.98 -51.39 -28.47
CA LEU A 30 10.21 -52.00 -27.98
C LEU A 30 9.97 -53.49 -27.77
N ARG A 31 11.00 -54.30 -28.07
CA ARG A 31 11.06 -55.72 -27.69
C ARG A 31 12.26 -55.92 -26.78
N VAL A 32 12.02 -56.46 -25.60
CA VAL A 32 13.07 -56.75 -24.61
C VAL A 32 13.26 -58.26 -24.54
N ARG A 33 14.51 -58.72 -24.72
CA ARG A 33 14.92 -60.09 -24.45
C ARG A 33 15.74 -60.10 -23.15
N LEU A 34 15.17 -60.65 -22.08
CA LEU A 34 15.87 -60.82 -20.82
C LEU A 34 16.90 -61.95 -20.92
N CYS A 35 17.97 -61.85 -20.14
CA CYS A 35 19.06 -62.83 -20.12
C CYS A 35 19.69 -63.10 -21.51
N ALA A 36 19.79 -62.06 -22.35
CA ALA A 36 20.30 -62.19 -23.72
C ALA A 36 21.75 -62.70 -23.81
N ALA A 37 22.57 -62.50 -22.77
CA ALA A 37 23.93 -63.02 -22.67
C ALA A 37 24.38 -63.15 -21.20
N LYS A 38 25.33 -64.06 -20.92
CA LYS A 38 26.02 -64.15 -19.62
C LYS A 38 27.25 -63.23 -19.64
N PHE A 39 27.45 -62.48 -18.56
CA PHE A 39 28.62 -61.60 -18.44
C PHE A 39 29.92 -62.42 -18.32
N GLN A 40 30.98 -61.95 -19.00
CA GLN A 40 32.33 -62.49 -18.91
C GLN A 40 33.31 -61.39 -18.51
N GLN A 41 34.36 -61.78 -17.78
CA GLN A 41 35.41 -60.86 -17.36
C GLN A 41 36.11 -60.25 -18.57
N GLY A 42 36.39 -58.95 -18.53
CA GLY A 42 36.96 -58.18 -19.66
C GLY A 42 35.92 -57.50 -20.57
N GLN A 43 34.63 -57.80 -20.41
CA GLN A 43 33.57 -57.08 -21.11
C GLN A 43 33.34 -55.67 -20.53
N ILE A 44 32.73 -54.79 -21.35
CA ILE A 44 32.48 -53.37 -21.04
C ILE A 44 31.84 -53.21 -19.66
N PHE A 45 32.48 -52.38 -18.83
CA PHE A 45 31.94 -51.97 -17.54
C PHE A 45 31.66 -50.46 -17.57
N THR A 46 30.41 -50.09 -17.85
CA THR A 46 29.95 -48.72 -18.14
C THR A 46 30.59 -47.64 -17.27
N ARG A 47 30.53 -47.78 -15.94
CA ARG A 47 31.09 -46.80 -14.99
C ARG A 47 32.60 -46.65 -15.13
N ALA A 48 33.33 -47.77 -15.28
CA ALA A 48 34.79 -47.75 -15.41
C ALA A 48 35.22 -47.23 -16.78
N THR A 49 34.46 -47.54 -17.84
CA THR A 49 34.73 -47.02 -19.19
C THR A 49 34.55 -45.50 -19.24
N ILE A 50 33.48 -44.96 -18.65
CA ILE A 50 33.25 -43.51 -18.54
C ILE A 50 34.37 -42.84 -17.73
N ALA A 51 34.69 -43.39 -16.55
CA ALA A 51 35.77 -42.86 -15.70
C ALA A 51 37.12 -42.88 -16.41
N LYS A 52 37.42 -43.93 -17.18
CA LYS A 52 38.64 -44.03 -18.00
C LYS A 52 38.68 -42.95 -19.08
N ALA A 53 37.57 -42.66 -19.75
CA ALA A 53 37.50 -41.60 -20.76
C ALA A 53 37.69 -40.21 -20.15
N VAL A 54 37.07 -39.92 -18.99
CA VAL A 54 37.29 -38.64 -18.28
C VAL A 54 38.75 -38.52 -17.83
N LYS A 55 39.31 -39.59 -17.28
CA LYS A 55 40.71 -39.62 -16.83
C LYS A 55 41.70 -39.45 -17.99
N GLU A 56 41.47 -40.09 -19.14
CA GLU A 56 42.32 -39.91 -20.31
C GLU A 56 42.37 -38.44 -20.75
N ARG A 57 41.22 -37.77 -20.80
CA ARG A 57 41.15 -36.34 -21.16
C ARG A 57 41.86 -35.47 -20.13
N ALA A 58 41.80 -35.85 -18.85
CA ALA A 58 42.49 -35.16 -17.77
C ALA A 58 44.01 -35.34 -17.80
N ASP A 59 44.48 -36.57 -18.01
CA ASP A 59 45.91 -36.88 -18.07
C ASP A 59 46.58 -36.23 -19.30
N ASN A 60 45.78 -35.91 -20.34
CA ASN A 60 46.24 -35.35 -21.61
C ASN A 60 45.68 -33.93 -21.90
N CYS A 61 45.34 -33.13 -20.88
CA CYS A 61 44.72 -31.80 -21.04
C CYS A 61 45.41 -30.90 -22.08
N GLN A 62 46.75 -30.93 -22.15
CA GLN A 62 47.54 -30.14 -23.11
C GLN A 62 47.24 -30.49 -24.58
N LEU A 63 46.91 -31.75 -24.89
CA LEU A 63 46.55 -32.16 -26.26
C LEU A 63 45.19 -31.60 -26.69
N TYR A 64 44.33 -31.28 -25.73
CA TYR A 64 42.94 -30.90 -25.96
C TYR A 64 42.64 -29.43 -25.64
N GLY A 65 43.68 -28.60 -25.44
CA GLY A 65 43.53 -27.16 -25.26
C GLY A 65 44.62 -26.57 -24.37
N GLN A 66 44.41 -26.58 -23.06
CA GLN A 66 45.27 -25.93 -22.08
C GLN A 66 45.55 -26.87 -20.91
N ALA A 67 46.70 -26.72 -20.26
CA ALA A 67 47.13 -27.60 -19.17
C ALA A 67 46.16 -27.61 -17.98
N ASN A 68 45.46 -26.50 -17.73
CA ASN A 68 44.51 -26.33 -16.62
C ASN A 68 43.03 -26.59 -17.00
N LEU A 69 42.76 -27.07 -18.22
CA LEU A 69 41.42 -27.25 -18.76
C LEU A 69 41.10 -28.72 -19.02
N LEU A 70 40.12 -29.26 -18.29
CA LEU A 70 39.53 -30.56 -18.61
C LEU A 70 38.53 -30.40 -19.75
N ASN A 71 38.93 -30.82 -20.96
CA ASN A 71 38.10 -30.73 -22.15
C ASN A 71 37.29 -32.02 -22.40
N LEU A 72 35.98 -31.94 -22.16
CA LEU A 72 34.98 -32.99 -22.39
C LEU A 72 33.95 -32.55 -23.45
N GLU A 73 34.33 -31.67 -24.37
CA GLU A 73 33.49 -31.31 -25.52
C GLU A 73 33.20 -32.54 -26.40
N TYR A 74 31.95 -32.69 -26.86
CA TYR A 74 31.47 -33.86 -27.60
C TYR A 74 31.87 -35.20 -26.93
N PHE A 75 31.69 -35.32 -25.62
CA PHE A 75 32.20 -36.43 -24.82
C PHE A 75 31.76 -37.80 -25.36
N ALA A 76 30.52 -37.92 -25.84
CA ALA A 76 29.98 -39.15 -26.42
C ALA A 76 30.78 -39.66 -27.65
N CYS A 77 31.54 -38.79 -28.32
CA CYS A 77 32.39 -39.14 -29.47
C CYS A 77 33.79 -39.63 -29.06
N HIS A 78 34.08 -39.75 -27.76
CA HIS A 78 35.37 -40.23 -27.29
C HIS A 78 35.64 -41.67 -27.78
N PRO A 79 36.83 -42.00 -28.31
CA PRO A 79 37.13 -43.34 -28.85
C PRO A 79 36.86 -44.49 -27.86
N ALA A 80 37.24 -44.31 -26.59
CA ALA A 80 36.96 -45.30 -25.53
C ALA A 80 35.45 -45.56 -25.27
N LEU A 81 34.56 -44.74 -25.82
CA LEU A 81 33.09 -44.85 -25.68
C LEU A 81 32.42 -45.35 -26.97
N GLU A 82 33.17 -45.72 -28.02
CA GLU A 82 32.60 -46.16 -29.31
C GLU A 82 31.59 -47.31 -29.16
N GLU A 83 31.88 -48.27 -28.28
CA GLU A 83 31.00 -49.41 -27.98
C GLU A 83 29.96 -49.12 -26.87
N LEU A 84 29.91 -47.89 -26.36
CA LEU A 84 29.05 -47.49 -25.24
C LEU A 84 28.25 -46.21 -25.56
N SER A 85 26.93 -46.35 -25.67
CA SER A 85 26.04 -45.21 -25.88
C SER A 85 25.95 -44.33 -24.63
N VAL A 86 26.66 -43.19 -24.64
CA VAL A 86 26.65 -42.17 -23.59
C VAL A 86 25.87 -40.94 -24.06
N CYS A 87 24.95 -40.45 -23.23
CA CYS A 87 24.14 -39.28 -23.48
C CYS A 87 24.08 -38.43 -22.22
N LEU A 88 24.74 -37.26 -22.21
CA LEU A 88 24.79 -36.39 -21.03
C LEU A 88 23.50 -35.60 -20.80
N SER A 89 22.50 -35.75 -21.68
CA SER A 89 21.12 -35.33 -21.36
C SER A 89 20.43 -36.30 -20.40
N ASN A 90 20.95 -37.51 -20.20
CA ASN A 90 20.45 -38.44 -19.20
C ASN A 90 21.04 -38.09 -17.83
N ARG A 91 20.17 -37.76 -16.86
CA ARG A 91 20.57 -37.35 -15.49
C ARG A 91 21.58 -38.29 -14.85
N SER A 92 21.31 -39.60 -14.80
CA SER A 92 22.18 -40.58 -14.13
C SER A 92 23.54 -40.73 -14.82
N GLN A 93 23.59 -40.64 -16.15
CA GLN A 93 24.86 -40.69 -16.88
C GLN A 93 25.68 -39.42 -16.67
N PHE A 94 25.03 -38.25 -16.67
CA PHE A 94 25.71 -36.99 -16.40
C PHE A 94 26.22 -36.90 -14.95
N GLU A 95 25.46 -37.42 -13.99
CA GLU A 95 25.87 -37.52 -12.58
C GLU A 95 27.15 -38.35 -12.42
N MET A 96 27.24 -39.49 -13.13
CA MET A 96 28.47 -40.29 -13.17
C MET A 96 29.68 -39.48 -13.68
N VAL A 97 29.49 -38.70 -14.75
CA VAL A 97 30.55 -37.85 -15.32
C VAL A 97 30.92 -36.72 -14.34
N CYS A 98 29.94 -36.07 -13.70
CA CYS A 98 30.19 -35.03 -12.68
C CYS A 98 31.02 -35.57 -11.51
N SER A 99 30.72 -36.79 -11.04
CA SER A 99 31.50 -37.47 -10.00
C SER A 99 32.96 -37.70 -10.44
N ASP A 100 33.18 -38.12 -11.69
CA ASP A 100 34.54 -38.33 -12.21
C ASP A 100 35.30 -37.02 -12.41
N ILE A 101 34.63 -35.95 -12.85
CA ILE A 101 35.21 -34.60 -12.89
C ILE A 101 35.67 -34.19 -11.49
N GLY A 102 34.81 -34.36 -10.48
CA GLY A 102 35.14 -34.06 -9.09
C GLY A 102 36.36 -34.83 -8.59
N ASN A 103 36.46 -36.13 -8.90
CA ASN A 103 37.61 -36.96 -8.57
C ASN A 103 38.89 -36.49 -9.27
N VAL A 104 38.81 -36.17 -10.56
CA VAL A 104 39.94 -35.63 -11.34
C VAL A 104 40.44 -34.33 -10.72
N MET A 105 39.55 -33.39 -10.40
CA MET A 105 39.94 -32.11 -9.79
C MET A 105 40.56 -32.27 -8.39
N CYS A 106 40.22 -33.33 -7.64
CA CYS A 106 40.91 -33.65 -6.38
C CYS A 106 42.35 -34.14 -6.61
N ASN A 107 42.55 -34.94 -7.65
CA ASN A 107 43.85 -35.56 -7.94
C ASN A 107 44.79 -34.62 -8.73
N LEU A 108 44.23 -33.72 -9.53
CA LEU A 108 44.93 -32.81 -10.42
C LEU A 108 44.53 -31.36 -10.08
N PRO A 109 45.08 -30.76 -9.02
CA PRO A 109 44.62 -29.47 -8.48
C PRO A 109 44.89 -28.28 -9.43
N HIS A 110 45.72 -28.47 -10.45
CA HIS A 110 45.97 -27.46 -11.48
C HIS A 110 44.79 -27.33 -12.47
N ILE A 111 43.89 -28.32 -12.54
CA ILE A 111 42.69 -28.24 -13.37
C ILE A 111 41.67 -27.34 -12.65
N ASN A 112 41.49 -26.14 -13.19
CA ASN A 112 40.54 -25.14 -12.71
C ASN A 112 39.52 -24.70 -13.77
N GLY A 113 39.59 -25.28 -14.97
CA GLY A 113 38.62 -25.11 -16.04
C GLY A 113 37.99 -26.43 -16.46
N VAL A 114 36.69 -26.42 -16.76
CA VAL A 114 35.96 -27.57 -17.32
C VAL A 114 35.19 -27.13 -18.56
N ARG A 115 35.41 -27.82 -19.69
CA ARG A 115 34.62 -27.64 -20.91
C ARG A 115 33.69 -28.82 -21.13
N LEU A 116 32.40 -28.55 -21.18
CA LEU A 116 31.30 -29.49 -21.38
C LEU A 116 30.42 -29.09 -22.58
N SER A 117 30.96 -28.32 -23.51
CA SER A 117 30.22 -27.82 -24.67
C SER A 117 29.69 -28.96 -25.55
N ASN A 118 28.56 -28.72 -26.21
CA ASN A 118 27.98 -29.61 -27.23
C ASN A 118 27.67 -31.05 -26.75
N ASN A 119 27.24 -31.22 -25.50
CA ASN A 119 26.93 -32.52 -24.90
C ASN A 119 25.43 -32.77 -24.69
N GLY A 120 24.58 -31.83 -25.10
CA GLY A 120 23.12 -31.93 -24.91
C GLY A 120 22.66 -31.86 -23.45
N ILE A 121 23.49 -31.32 -22.55
CA ILE A 121 23.22 -31.23 -21.11
C ILE A 121 21.99 -30.35 -20.85
N CYS A 122 21.08 -30.84 -20.01
CA CYS A 122 19.91 -30.09 -19.53
C CYS A 122 19.75 -30.08 -18.00
N HIS A 123 20.52 -30.91 -17.28
CA HIS A 123 20.47 -31.08 -15.82
C HIS A 123 21.72 -30.48 -15.14
N VAL A 124 21.93 -29.18 -15.32
CA VAL A 124 23.16 -28.48 -14.92
C VAL A 124 23.38 -28.42 -13.40
N THR A 125 22.31 -28.59 -12.62
CA THR A 125 22.31 -28.66 -11.16
C THR A 125 23.23 -29.75 -10.59
N LEU A 126 23.44 -30.84 -11.34
CA LEU A 126 24.36 -31.92 -10.94
C LEU A 126 25.82 -31.48 -10.83
N LEU A 127 26.19 -30.37 -11.47
CA LEU A 127 27.52 -29.76 -11.30
C LEU A 127 27.71 -29.15 -9.90
N ALA A 128 26.66 -29.04 -9.08
CA ALA A 128 26.80 -28.65 -7.68
C ALA A 128 27.66 -29.64 -6.88
N ALA A 129 27.87 -30.87 -7.38
CA ALA A 129 28.86 -31.80 -6.84
C ALA A 129 30.31 -31.26 -6.89
N LEU A 130 30.56 -30.22 -7.70
CA LEU A 130 31.85 -29.53 -7.81
C LEU A 130 31.99 -28.36 -6.82
N LYS A 131 31.01 -28.14 -5.94
CA LYS A 131 31.13 -27.17 -4.84
C LYS A 131 32.36 -27.47 -3.97
N GLY A 132 33.05 -26.41 -3.55
CA GLY A 132 34.31 -26.51 -2.80
C GLY A 132 35.54 -26.92 -3.62
N LYS A 133 35.39 -27.12 -4.95
CA LYS A 133 36.54 -27.26 -5.88
C LYS A 133 36.95 -25.89 -6.42
N GLN A 134 38.22 -25.70 -6.77
CA GLN A 134 38.73 -24.46 -7.37
C GLN A 134 38.36 -24.35 -8.87
N LEU A 135 37.07 -24.52 -9.19
CA LEU A 135 36.57 -24.34 -10.56
C LEU A 135 36.38 -22.84 -10.84
N LEU A 136 37.20 -22.30 -11.74
CA LEU A 136 37.20 -20.89 -12.13
C LEU A 136 36.56 -20.67 -13.51
N SER A 137 36.65 -21.64 -14.43
CA SER A 137 36.11 -21.53 -15.79
C SER A 137 35.18 -22.69 -16.11
N LEU A 138 33.97 -22.39 -16.56
CA LEU A 138 32.99 -23.40 -16.96
C LEU A 138 32.42 -23.08 -18.35
N ASP A 139 32.60 -23.99 -19.31
CA ASP A 139 32.08 -23.85 -20.66
C ASP A 139 30.97 -24.86 -20.93
N LEU A 140 29.75 -24.35 -21.07
CA LEU A 140 28.51 -25.09 -21.29
C LEU A 140 27.87 -24.75 -22.64
N ARG A 141 28.61 -24.18 -23.59
CA ARG A 141 28.07 -23.78 -24.90
C ARG A 141 27.40 -24.92 -25.67
N GLY A 142 26.38 -24.61 -26.46
CA GLY A 142 25.71 -25.59 -27.34
C GLY A 142 25.02 -26.75 -26.60
N ASN A 143 24.63 -26.54 -25.34
CA ASN A 143 23.85 -27.51 -24.57
C ASN A 143 22.34 -27.18 -24.64
N ARG A 144 21.51 -27.83 -23.81
CA ARG A 144 20.05 -27.69 -23.80
C ARG A 144 19.53 -27.10 -22.48
N ILE A 145 20.32 -26.22 -21.87
CA ILE A 145 19.96 -25.55 -20.61
C ILE A 145 18.91 -24.50 -20.93
N ARG A 146 17.72 -24.63 -20.31
CA ARG A 146 16.54 -23.88 -20.75
C ARG A 146 16.40 -22.50 -20.14
N HIS A 147 16.85 -22.32 -18.90
CA HIS A 147 16.59 -21.09 -18.15
C HIS A 147 17.77 -20.79 -17.20
N PRO A 148 18.12 -19.50 -16.98
CA PRO A 148 19.23 -19.11 -16.10
C PRO A 148 19.09 -19.63 -14.66
N SER A 149 17.87 -19.73 -14.13
CA SER A 149 17.61 -20.20 -12.76
C SER A 149 18.21 -21.57 -12.46
N SER A 150 18.32 -22.45 -13.46
CA SER A 150 18.95 -23.77 -13.31
C SER A 150 20.42 -23.70 -12.89
N MET A 151 21.09 -22.55 -13.06
CA MET A 151 22.47 -22.31 -12.64
C MET A 151 22.59 -21.87 -11.18
N ARG A 152 21.49 -21.49 -10.51
CA ARG A 152 21.48 -21.00 -9.13
C ARG A 152 22.15 -21.97 -8.13
N PRO A 153 21.96 -23.30 -8.20
CA PRO A 153 22.65 -24.22 -7.29
C PRO A 153 24.18 -24.17 -7.37
N LEU A 154 24.72 -23.61 -8.45
CA LEU A 154 26.15 -23.44 -8.65
C LEU A 154 26.70 -22.12 -8.08
N LYS A 155 25.86 -21.24 -7.50
CA LYS A 155 26.23 -19.89 -6.99
C LYS A 155 27.47 -19.87 -6.06
N GLU A 156 27.74 -20.97 -5.37
CA GLU A 156 28.86 -21.12 -4.43
C GLU A 156 30.18 -21.52 -5.12
N ILE A 157 30.14 -21.84 -6.41
CA ILE A 157 31.33 -22.10 -7.21
C ILE A 157 31.91 -20.74 -7.64
N PRO A 158 33.20 -20.46 -7.36
CA PRO A 158 33.82 -19.15 -7.60
C PRO A 158 34.18 -18.97 -9.09
N LEU A 159 33.19 -19.06 -9.97
CA LEU A 159 33.36 -18.92 -11.42
C LEU A 159 33.78 -17.48 -11.77
N MET A 160 34.89 -17.38 -12.50
CA MET A 160 35.42 -16.16 -13.12
C MET A 160 35.03 -16.10 -14.61
N GLU A 161 34.92 -17.26 -15.26
CA GLU A 161 34.51 -17.39 -16.66
C GLU A 161 33.37 -18.39 -16.81
N LEU A 162 32.31 -17.98 -17.51
CA LEU A 162 31.15 -18.82 -17.81
C LEU A 162 30.76 -18.64 -19.27
N TYR A 163 30.63 -19.75 -20.00
CA TYR A 163 30.20 -19.74 -21.40
C TYR A 163 28.92 -20.57 -21.54
N VAL A 164 27.84 -19.95 -22.01
CA VAL A 164 26.49 -20.52 -22.12
C VAL A 164 25.85 -20.26 -23.50
N GLU A 165 26.54 -19.58 -24.41
CA GLU A 165 26.09 -19.36 -25.79
C GLU A 165 25.58 -20.65 -26.48
N GLY A 166 24.51 -20.52 -27.26
CA GLY A 166 23.88 -21.65 -27.96
C GLY A 166 23.00 -22.53 -27.08
N ASN A 167 22.73 -22.13 -25.83
CA ASN A 167 21.69 -22.74 -24.99
C ASN A 167 20.37 -21.94 -25.09
N PRO A 168 19.19 -22.57 -24.99
CA PRO A 168 17.92 -21.84 -24.97
C PRO A 168 17.80 -20.79 -23.85
N LEU A 169 18.57 -20.89 -22.76
CA LEU A 169 18.60 -19.87 -21.71
C LEU A 169 19.01 -18.48 -22.21
N THR A 170 19.73 -18.39 -23.33
CA THR A 170 20.17 -17.08 -23.87
C THR A 170 19.01 -16.31 -24.50
N ASP A 171 17.88 -16.96 -24.77
CA ASP A 171 16.65 -16.33 -25.26
C ASP A 171 15.80 -15.71 -24.14
N VAL A 172 16.20 -15.92 -22.88
CA VAL A 172 15.53 -15.34 -21.70
C VAL A 172 15.92 -13.87 -21.57
N LEU A 173 14.92 -13.01 -21.34
CA LEU A 173 15.16 -11.59 -21.06
C LEU A 173 16.08 -11.44 -19.84
N ASP A 174 17.07 -10.55 -19.93
CA ASP A 174 18.01 -10.26 -18.86
C ASP A 174 18.78 -11.49 -18.32
N TYR A 175 18.98 -12.53 -19.16
CA TYR A 175 19.70 -13.75 -18.76
C TYR A 175 21.10 -13.43 -18.21
N GLN A 176 21.79 -12.45 -18.80
CA GLN A 176 23.13 -12.04 -18.37
C GLN A 176 23.11 -11.43 -16.97
N GLN A 177 22.17 -10.53 -16.69
CA GLN A 177 22.03 -9.93 -15.35
C GLN A 177 21.68 -11.00 -14.32
N THR A 178 20.80 -11.93 -14.67
CA THR A 178 20.40 -13.05 -13.80
C THR A 178 21.59 -13.94 -13.44
N LEU A 179 22.38 -14.36 -14.45
CA LEU A 179 23.57 -15.18 -14.21
C LEU A 179 24.63 -14.44 -13.40
N ARG A 180 24.86 -13.14 -13.68
CA ARG A 180 25.77 -12.30 -12.89
C ARG A 180 25.32 -12.13 -11.44
N GLY A 181 24.02 -12.11 -11.20
CA GLY A 181 23.46 -12.15 -9.84
C GLY A 181 23.76 -13.44 -9.08
N PHE A 182 23.93 -14.57 -9.77
CA PHE A 182 24.34 -15.84 -9.15
C PHE A 182 25.85 -15.97 -8.98
N PHE A 183 26.63 -15.38 -9.88
CA PHE A 183 28.09 -15.45 -9.90
C PHE A 183 28.70 -14.03 -9.84
N PRO A 184 28.78 -13.41 -8.65
CA PRO A 184 29.27 -12.04 -8.51
C PRO A 184 30.76 -11.90 -8.90
N SER A 185 31.54 -12.98 -8.80
CA SER A 185 32.95 -13.01 -9.21
C SER A 185 33.17 -13.10 -10.73
N LEU A 186 32.09 -13.17 -11.52
CA LEU A 186 32.18 -13.48 -12.94
C LEU A 186 32.76 -12.30 -13.74
N ILE A 187 33.99 -12.47 -14.22
CA ILE A 187 34.69 -11.50 -15.08
C ILE A 187 34.19 -11.59 -16.51
N LYS A 188 33.96 -12.82 -17.00
CA LYS A 188 33.60 -13.08 -18.39
C LYS A 188 32.37 -13.97 -18.48
N LEU A 189 31.36 -13.48 -19.19
CA LEU A 189 30.16 -14.23 -19.55
C LEU A 189 30.03 -14.24 -21.07
N ASP A 190 30.23 -15.40 -21.69
CA ASP A 190 30.32 -15.53 -23.15
C ASP A 190 31.39 -14.56 -23.75
N SER A 191 30.96 -13.63 -24.61
CA SER A 191 31.78 -12.57 -25.18
C SER A 191 31.81 -11.28 -24.35
N ALA A 192 30.96 -11.16 -23.33
CA ALA A 192 30.86 -9.97 -22.49
C ALA A 192 31.89 -9.99 -21.35
N VAL A 193 32.71 -8.95 -21.28
CA VAL A 193 33.70 -8.73 -20.20
C VAL A 193 33.19 -7.64 -19.27
N THR A 194 33.27 -7.89 -17.97
CA THR A 194 32.93 -6.91 -16.91
C THR A 194 34.21 -6.39 -16.27
N TYR A 195 34.34 -5.08 -16.21
CA TYR A 195 35.33 -4.40 -15.39
C TYR A 195 34.66 -4.03 -14.05
N SER A 196 35.29 -4.46 -12.95
CA SER A 196 34.76 -4.43 -11.58
C SER A 196 34.17 -3.09 -11.12
N GLU A 197 32.93 -3.12 -10.62
CA GLU A 197 32.58 -2.48 -9.35
C GLU A 197 31.94 -3.55 -8.43
N ALA A 198 32.60 -3.82 -7.31
CA ALA A 198 32.21 -4.84 -6.36
C ALA A 198 30.93 -4.43 -5.61
N ASN A 199 29.78 -4.94 -6.06
CA ASN A 199 28.56 -4.90 -5.27
C ASN A 199 28.53 -6.11 -4.33
N VAL A 200 28.82 -5.85 -3.06
CA VAL A 200 28.62 -6.78 -1.94
C VAL A 200 27.12 -7.00 -1.76
N VAL A 201 26.61 -8.16 -2.15
CA VAL A 201 25.25 -8.60 -1.81
C VAL A 201 25.32 -9.44 -0.53
N GLY A 202 24.65 -8.97 0.51
CA GLY A 202 24.63 -9.59 1.83
C GLY A 202 24.08 -11.02 1.82
N GLU A 203 24.77 -11.90 2.53
CA GLU A 203 24.36 -13.27 2.81
C GLU A 203 23.16 -13.28 3.76
N GLY A 204 21.96 -13.45 3.21
CA GLY A 204 20.79 -13.90 3.98
C GLY A 204 20.84 -15.41 4.13
N ARG A 205 21.06 -15.90 5.36
CA ARG A 205 20.80 -17.30 5.75
C ARG A 205 19.30 -17.56 5.70
N ASP A 206 18.77 -17.85 4.52
CA ASP A 206 17.47 -18.52 4.38
C ASP A 206 17.76 -20.03 4.33
N GLU A 207 17.04 -20.84 5.13
CA GLU A 207 16.98 -22.29 4.97
C GLU A 207 16.82 -22.61 3.47
N GLU A 208 17.77 -23.33 2.86
CA GLU A 208 17.90 -23.42 1.40
C GLU A 208 16.75 -24.22 0.79
N GLU A 209 15.62 -23.56 0.54
CA GLU A 209 14.53 -24.09 -0.29
C GLU A 209 15.08 -24.40 -1.69
N GLU A 210 14.89 -25.64 -2.13
CA GLU A 210 15.42 -26.13 -3.40
C GLU A 210 14.47 -25.81 -4.56
N GLU A 211 15.04 -25.48 -5.73
CA GLU A 211 14.28 -25.34 -6.97
C GLU A 211 13.80 -26.71 -7.46
N VAL A 212 12.57 -26.78 -7.96
CA VAL A 212 12.05 -28.04 -8.53
C VAL A 212 12.70 -28.28 -9.88
N GLU A 213 13.40 -29.40 -10.00
CA GLU A 213 13.83 -29.93 -11.29
C GLU A 213 12.70 -30.74 -11.94
N VAL A 214 12.34 -30.35 -13.16
CA VAL A 214 11.41 -31.11 -13.99
C VAL A 214 12.12 -32.39 -14.47
N VAL A 215 11.77 -33.53 -13.87
CA VAL A 215 12.39 -34.83 -14.11
C VAL A 215 11.69 -35.65 -15.21
N SER A 216 10.48 -35.25 -15.61
CA SER A 216 9.66 -35.91 -16.61
C SER A 216 8.98 -34.87 -17.51
N PRO A 217 8.74 -35.16 -18.81
CA PRO A 217 7.89 -34.32 -19.65
C PRO A 217 6.43 -34.26 -19.16
N GLY A 218 6.03 -35.15 -18.25
CA GLY A 218 4.66 -35.26 -17.74
C GLY A 218 3.67 -35.76 -18.79
N THR A 219 2.40 -35.86 -18.40
CA THR A 219 1.30 -36.08 -19.35
C THR A 219 0.78 -34.72 -19.81
N VAL A 220 1.10 -34.34 -21.05
CA VAL A 220 0.64 -33.09 -21.65
C VAL A 220 -0.82 -33.22 -22.01
N ILE A 221 -1.66 -32.36 -21.44
CA ILE A 221 -3.07 -32.25 -21.80
C ILE A 221 -3.15 -31.35 -23.03
N ASP A 222 -3.29 -31.96 -24.20
CA ASP A 222 -3.54 -31.26 -25.45
C ASP A 222 -5.04 -31.14 -25.76
N GLU A 223 -5.40 -30.41 -26.82
CA GLU A 223 -6.80 -30.19 -27.23
C GLU A 223 -7.58 -31.48 -27.50
N PHE A 224 -6.91 -32.60 -27.80
CA PHE A 224 -7.53 -33.89 -28.04
C PHE A 224 -7.70 -34.71 -26.75
N GLU A 225 -6.84 -34.48 -25.75
CA GLU A 225 -6.89 -35.08 -24.40
C GLU A 225 -7.70 -34.26 -23.37
N MET A 226 -8.28 -33.12 -23.75
CA MET A 226 -9.19 -32.30 -22.92
C MET A 226 -10.53 -33.01 -22.64
N ASN A 227 -10.48 -34.11 -21.87
CA ASN A 227 -11.64 -34.81 -21.38
C ASN A 227 -11.74 -34.62 -19.85
N PRO A 228 -12.71 -33.81 -19.35
CA PRO A 228 -12.89 -33.56 -17.92
C PRO A 228 -13.06 -34.85 -17.08
N VAL A 229 -13.66 -35.90 -17.66
CA VAL A 229 -13.87 -37.18 -16.97
C VAL A 229 -12.53 -37.93 -16.82
N ALA A 230 -11.71 -37.95 -17.87
CA ALA A 230 -10.39 -38.57 -17.82
C ALA A 230 -9.39 -37.80 -16.93
N PHE A 231 -9.64 -36.50 -16.71
CA PHE A 231 -8.83 -35.64 -15.85
C PHE A 231 -8.92 -36.02 -14.36
N HIS A 232 -9.99 -36.70 -13.95
CA HIS A 232 -10.23 -37.10 -12.56
C HIS A 232 -9.11 -37.94 -11.94
N LYS A 233 -8.32 -38.66 -12.77
CA LYS A 233 -7.16 -39.42 -12.32
C LYS A 233 -6.06 -38.56 -11.64
N TYR A 234 -6.10 -37.24 -11.80
CA TYR A 234 -5.15 -36.30 -11.19
C TYR A 234 -5.67 -35.62 -9.92
N GLN A 235 -6.84 -36.01 -9.40
CA GLN A 235 -7.44 -35.35 -8.23
C GLN A 235 -6.56 -35.42 -6.98
N LEU A 236 -5.87 -36.55 -6.77
CA LEU A 236 -4.97 -36.77 -5.65
C LEU A 236 -3.62 -37.20 -6.18
N THR A 237 -2.66 -36.29 -6.18
CA THR A 237 -1.30 -36.53 -6.66
C THR A 237 -0.30 -35.74 -5.82
N PRO A 238 0.84 -36.35 -5.41
CA PRO A 238 1.89 -35.64 -4.68
C PRO A 238 2.76 -34.76 -5.59
N HIS A 239 2.48 -34.71 -6.90
CA HIS A 239 3.35 -34.13 -7.90
C HIS A 239 3.11 -32.64 -8.15
N TRP A 240 4.12 -31.99 -8.71
CA TRP A 240 4.02 -30.71 -9.38
C TRP A 240 3.46 -30.89 -10.80
N HIS A 241 2.70 -29.89 -11.24
CA HIS A 241 2.17 -29.74 -12.58
C HIS A 241 2.77 -28.50 -13.22
N LEU A 242 3.11 -28.56 -14.50
CA LEU A 242 3.64 -27.43 -15.25
C LEU A 242 2.51 -26.77 -16.04
N VAL A 243 2.31 -25.48 -15.83
CA VAL A 243 1.46 -24.63 -16.66
C VAL A 243 2.36 -23.79 -17.54
N THR A 244 2.10 -23.80 -18.85
CA THR A 244 2.75 -22.93 -19.83
C THR A 244 1.72 -21.97 -20.41
N VAL A 245 2.04 -20.69 -20.43
CA VAL A 245 1.21 -19.62 -20.99
C VAL A 245 1.89 -19.14 -22.27
N LEU A 246 1.24 -19.30 -23.42
CA LEU A 246 1.74 -18.82 -24.71
C LEU A 246 1.21 -17.40 -24.93
N HIS A 247 2.10 -16.41 -24.87
CA HIS A 247 1.75 -14.98 -25.02
C HIS A 247 2.42 -14.31 -26.22
N ASP A 248 3.38 -14.95 -26.89
CA ASP A 248 4.05 -14.44 -28.09
C ASP A 248 4.57 -12.98 -27.97
N GLY A 249 4.94 -12.58 -26.74
CA GLY A 249 5.47 -11.25 -26.43
C GLY A 249 4.42 -10.15 -26.20
N ILE A 250 3.11 -10.46 -26.22
CA ILE A 250 2.06 -9.42 -26.12
C ILE A 250 1.83 -8.88 -24.70
N CYS A 251 2.25 -9.62 -23.67
CA CYS A 251 2.12 -9.24 -22.26
C CYS A 251 3.25 -9.85 -21.43
N GLY A 252 3.46 -9.32 -20.22
CA GLY A 252 4.45 -9.82 -19.26
C GLY A 252 3.82 -10.55 -18.06
N LYS A 253 4.70 -11.04 -17.18
CA LYS A 253 4.36 -11.82 -15.98
C LYS A 253 3.18 -11.23 -15.17
N GLN A 254 3.21 -9.94 -14.85
CA GLN A 254 2.18 -9.34 -13.98
C GLN A 254 0.78 -9.40 -14.62
N THR A 255 0.68 -9.09 -15.92
CA THR A 255 -0.59 -9.19 -16.67
C THR A 255 -1.14 -10.61 -16.67
N ILE A 256 -0.26 -11.61 -16.81
CA ILE A 256 -0.65 -13.03 -16.77
C ILE A 256 -1.17 -13.42 -15.38
N LEU A 257 -0.46 -13.01 -14.31
CA LEU A 257 -0.89 -13.28 -12.94
C LEU A 257 -2.23 -12.62 -12.61
N ASP A 258 -2.41 -11.35 -12.99
CA ASP A 258 -3.67 -10.62 -12.79
C ASP A 258 -4.83 -11.28 -13.56
N ALA A 259 -4.59 -11.76 -14.78
CA ALA A 259 -5.57 -12.52 -15.57
C ALA A 259 -6.00 -13.81 -14.85
N PHE A 260 -5.06 -14.58 -14.28
CA PHE A 260 -5.42 -15.75 -13.48
C PHE A 260 -6.21 -15.36 -12.23
N VAL A 261 -5.79 -14.33 -11.50
CA VAL A 261 -6.46 -13.89 -10.27
C VAL A 261 -7.92 -13.55 -10.53
N GLN A 262 -8.25 -12.88 -11.63
CA GLN A 262 -9.63 -12.55 -11.99
C GLN A 262 -10.43 -13.75 -12.51
N TRP A 263 -9.78 -14.67 -13.23
CA TRP A 263 -10.50 -15.75 -13.91
C TRP A 263 -10.80 -16.95 -13.01
N ILE A 264 -9.92 -17.25 -12.06
CA ILE A 264 -10.04 -18.39 -11.13
C ILE A 264 -10.14 -17.97 -9.67
N THR A 265 -10.76 -16.80 -9.44
CA THR A 265 -10.97 -16.14 -8.13
C THR A 265 -11.48 -17.06 -7.03
N GLN A 266 -12.17 -18.16 -7.33
CA GLN A 266 -12.78 -19.05 -6.34
C GLN A 266 -11.93 -20.28 -5.97
N TYR A 267 -10.82 -20.51 -6.66
CA TYR A 267 -10.00 -21.71 -6.51
C TYR A 267 -8.66 -21.41 -5.83
N ASP A 268 -8.09 -22.42 -5.16
CA ASP A 268 -6.73 -22.32 -4.64
C ASP A 268 -5.74 -22.49 -5.79
N PHE A 269 -4.98 -21.44 -6.10
CA PHE A 269 -4.03 -21.43 -7.19
C PHE A 269 -2.84 -20.52 -6.86
N TYR A 270 -1.67 -21.13 -6.69
CA TYR A 270 -0.44 -20.44 -6.30
C TYR A 270 0.67 -20.80 -7.30
N PRO A 271 0.92 -19.96 -8.32
CA PRO A 271 2.05 -20.14 -9.22
C PRO A 271 3.37 -20.19 -8.43
N CYS A 272 4.12 -21.26 -8.60
CA CYS A 272 5.39 -21.49 -7.95
C CYS A 272 6.51 -21.62 -9.00
N TYR A 273 7.74 -21.27 -8.63
CA TYR A 273 8.92 -21.41 -9.49
C TYR A 273 8.73 -20.79 -10.89
N TYR A 274 8.14 -19.59 -10.95
CA TYR A 274 7.80 -18.91 -12.20
C TYR A 274 9.03 -18.57 -13.04
N LYS A 275 8.96 -18.84 -14.34
CA LYS A 275 10.01 -18.61 -15.34
C LYS A 275 9.43 -17.84 -16.52
N THR A 276 10.09 -16.74 -16.87
CA THR A 276 9.66 -15.87 -17.97
C THR A 276 10.50 -16.12 -19.21
N TYR A 277 9.87 -16.18 -20.38
CA TYR A 277 10.58 -16.22 -21.66
C TYR A 277 9.99 -15.20 -22.63
N SER A 278 10.64 -15.00 -23.79
CA SER A 278 10.23 -13.98 -24.76
C SER A 278 8.83 -14.20 -25.36
N LYS A 279 8.38 -15.44 -25.49
CA LYS A 279 7.11 -15.81 -26.14
C LYS A 279 6.16 -16.65 -25.28
N LYS A 280 6.64 -17.12 -24.13
CA LYS A 280 5.85 -17.95 -23.23
C LYS A 280 6.36 -17.79 -21.81
N ASP A 281 5.50 -18.07 -20.85
CA ASP A 281 5.87 -18.17 -19.44
C ASP A 281 5.53 -19.54 -18.91
N GLU A 282 6.30 -20.03 -17.94
CA GLU A 282 6.14 -21.35 -17.34
C GLU A 282 6.14 -21.24 -15.82
N PHE A 283 5.25 -21.95 -15.14
CA PHE A 283 5.26 -22.05 -13.69
C PHE A 283 4.68 -23.38 -13.22
N LEU A 284 5.06 -23.76 -12.00
CA LEU A 284 4.60 -24.98 -11.37
C LEU A 284 3.44 -24.70 -10.41
N VAL A 285 2.54 -25.66 -10.30
CA VAL A 285 1.44 -25.63 -9.34
C VAL A 285 1.26 -27.01 -8.71
N ARG A 286 0.68 -27.03 -7.51
CA ARG A 286 0.43 -28.26 -6.74
C ARG A 286 -0.84 -28.11 -5.93
N ASN A 287 -1.55 -29.22 -5.72
CA ASN A 287 -2.77 -29.28 -4.90
C ASN A 287 -3.87 -28.27 -5.35
N CYS A 288 -3.98 -28.04 -6.66
CA CYS A 288 -4.92 -27.08 -7.26
C CYS A 288 -5.82 -27.75 -8.31
N TYR A 289 -6.25 -28.99 -8.05
CA TYR A 289 -7.01 -29.80 -9.01
C TYR A 289 -8.23 -29.07 -9.56
N ASP A 290 -9.05 -28.44 -8.70
CA ASP A 290 -10.27 -27.77 -9.12
C ASP A 290 -10.00 -26.58 -10.06
N ALA A 291 -8.91 -25.83 -9.79
CA ALA A 291 -8.46 -24.77 -10.69
C ALA A 291 -8.05 -25.36 -12.05
N LEU A 292 -7.22 -26.40 -12.07
CA LEU A 292 -6.77 -27.02 -13.32
C LEU A 292 -7.92 -27.65 -14.12
N LEU A 293 -8.88 -28.28 -13.43
CA LEU A 293 -10.09 -28.82 -14.05
C LEU A 293 -10.91 -27.69 -14.70
N PHE A 294 -11.06 -26.55 -14.01
CA PHE A 294 -11.71 -25.38 -14.58
C PHE A 294 -10.99 -24.86 -15.82
N LEU A 295 -9.66 -24.80 -15.82
CA LEU A 295 -8.87 -24.42 -17.01
C LEU A 295 -9.14 -25.39 -18.17
N VAL A 296 -9.18 -26.70 -17.92
CA VAL A 296 -9.46 -27.72 -18.93
C VAL A 296 -10.88 -27.60 -19.47
N GLN A 297 -11.88 -27.40 -18.60
CA GLN A 297 -13.28 -27.19 -19.00
C GLN A 297 -13.45 -25.96 -19.89
N ASN A 298 -12.62 -24.93 -19.68
CA ASN A 298 -12.58 -23.73 -20.50
C ASN A 298 -11.54 -23.81 -21.65
N LYS A 299 -11.23 -25.03 -22.11
CA LYS A 299 -10.40 -25.30 -23.29
C LYS A 299 -8.99 -24.67 -23.22
N LEU A 300 -8.44 -24.51 -22.00
CA LEU A 300 -7.11 -23.95 -21.77
C LEU A 300 -6.88 -22.59 -22.45
N ARG A 301 -7.88 -21.70 -22.41
CA ARG A 301 -7.80 -20.33 -22.93
C ARG A 301 -7.97 -19.29 -21.84
N LEU A 302 -6.90 -18.59 -21.49
CA LEU A 302 -6.90 -17.55 -20.47
C LEU A 302 -7.33 -16.21 -21.08
N PRO A 303 -8.51 -15.65 -20.72
CA PRO A 303 -8.88 -14.31 -21.15
C PRO A 303 -8.03 -13.24 -20.47
N LEU A 304 -7.59 -12.23 -21.23
CA LEU A 304 -6.86 -11.09 -20.68
C LEU A 304 -7.82 -9.98 -20.24
N PRO A 305 -7.68 -9.44 -19.00
CA PRO A 305 -8.53 -8.37 -18.49
C PRO A 305 -8.56 -7.14 -19.41
N GLY A 306 -9.75 -6.60 -19.65
CA GLY A 306 -9.93 -5.36 -20.43
C GLY A 306 -9.63 -5.49 -21.93
N THR A 307 -9.42 -6.70 -22.45
CA THR A 307 -9.17 -6.94 -23.88
C THR A 307 -10.00 -8.12 -24.40
N ASN A 308 -10.18 -8.21 -25.72
CA ASN A 308 -10.79 -9.38 -26.37
C ASN A 308 -9.77 -10.49 -26.67
N THR A 309 -8.55 -10.39 -26.12
CA THR A 309 -7.46 -11.33 -26.37
C THR A 309 -7.52 -12.50 -25.40
N THR A 310 -7.25 -13.70 -25.90
CA THR A 310 -7.13 -14.91 -25.07
C THR A 310 -5.77 -15.55 -25.31
N LEU A 311 -5.08 -15.93 -24.24
CA LEU A 311 -3.80 -16.64 -24.29
C LEU A 311 -4.04 -18.14 -24.30
N LYS A 312 -3.26 -18.87 -25.09
CA LYS A 312 -3.30 -20.34 -25.11
C LYS A 312 -2.47 -20.89 -23.96
N LEU A 313 -3.05 -21.80 -23.19
CA LEU A 313 -2.37 -22.52 -22.12
C LEU A 313 -2.04 -23.94 -22.57
N THR A 314 -0.96 -24.50 -22.02
CA THR A 314 -0.73 -25.95 -22.01
C THR A 314 -0.43 -26.40 -20.58
N ILE A 315 -0.89 -27.60 -20.23
CA ILE A 315 -0.67 -28.18 -18.89
C ILE A 315 0.02 -29.52 -19.07
N ALA A 316 1.15 -29.72 -18.39
CA ALA A 316 1.78 -31.03 -18.25
C ALA A 316 1.62 -31.53 -16.81
N MET A 317 0.95 -32.67 -16.66
CA MET A 317 0.65 -33.25 -15.36
C MET A 317 1.79 -34.16 -14.87
N ASN A 318 2.04 -34.16 -13.56
CA ASN A 318 3.03 -35.02 -12.90
C ASN A 318 4.46 -34.86 -13.46
N VAL A 319 4.95 -33.63 -13.54
CA VAL A 319 6.28 -33.32 -14.10
C VAL A 319 7.42 -33.59 -13.12
N ALA A 320 7.14 -33.54 -11.81
CA ALA A 320 8.07 -33.87 -10.73
C ALA A 320 7.30 -34.27 -9.48
N GLU A 321 7.78 -35.23 -8.71
CA GLU A 321 7.26 -35.52 -7.37
C GLU A 321 7.73 -34.44 -6.38
N ALA A 322 6.87 -34.04 -5.44
CA ALA A 322 7.24 -32.98 -4.50
C ALA A 322 8.18 -33.49 -3.40
N GLY A 323 9.32 -32.81 -3.23
CA GLY A 323 10.30 -33.07 -2.19
C GLY A 323 10.05 -32.30 -0.89
N PRO A 324 10.73 -32.67 0.21
CA PRO A 324 10.52 -32.06 1.53
C PRO A 324 11.05 -30.62 1.66
N ASN A 325 12.08 -30.24 0.90
CA ASN A 325 12.74 -28.93 0.96
C ASN A 325 12.21 -27.93 -0.09
N GLN A 326 11.01 -28.16 -0.63
CA GLN A 326 10.40 -27.32 -1.67
C GLN A 326 9.38 -26.36 -1.06
N VAL A 327 9.06 -25.30 -1.81
CA VAL A 327 8.15 -24.24 -1.36
C VAL A 327 6.77 -24.79 -1.01
N VAL A 328 6.24 -24.37 0.14
CA VAL A 328 4.87 -24.66 0.57
C VAL A 328 4.14 -23.33 0.74
N PRO A 329 3.25 -22.94 -0.20
CA PRO A 329 2.60 -21.63 -0.19
C PRO A 329 1.92 -21.28 1.15
N LYS A 330 1.20 -22.23 1.76
CA LYS A 330 0.50 -22.00 3.04
C LYS A 330 1.48 -21.70 4.19
N LYS A 331 2.67 -22.31 4.20
CA LYS A 331 3.72 -22.02 5.19
C LYS A 331 4.28 -20.61 5.02
N LYS A 332 4.45 -20.14 3.77
CA LYS A 332 4.87 -18.76 3.48
C LYS A 332 3.83 -17.74 3.96
N LEU A 333 2.53 -18.01 3.73
CA LEU A 333 1.46 -17.15 4.25
C LEU A 333 1.41 -17.14 5.78
N GLU A 334 1.67 -18.27 6.44
CA GLU A 334 1.74 -18.34 7.90
C GLU A 334 2.87 -17.47 8.45
N GLN A 335 4.07 -17.57 7.89
CA GLN A 335 5.20 -16.71 8.24
C GLN A 335 4.88 -15.23 8.01
N PHE A 336 4.24 -14.90 6.88
CA PHE A 336 3.81 -13.55 6.55
C PHE A 336 2.83 -12.99 7.59
N VAL A 337 1.80 -13.76 7.98
CA VAL A 337 0.82 -13.34 9.01
C VAL A 337 1.49 -13.13 10.35
N MET A 338 2.34 -14.06 10.80
CA MET A 338 3.02 -13.95 12.08
C MET A 338 3.92 -12.71 12.14
N LYS A 339 4.67 -12.44 11.06
CA LYS A 339 5.57 -11.28 10.96
C LYS A 339 4.81 -9.94 11.01
N ARG A 340 3.58 -9.91 10.49
CA ARG A 340 2.75 -8.68 10.39
C ARG A 340 1.85 -8.43 11.59
N PHE A 341 1.89 -9.29 12.61
CA PHE A 341 1.12 -9.10 13.82
C PHE A 341 1.95 -8.44 14.92
N SER A 342 1.49 -7.30 15.44
CA SER A 342 2.11 -6.62 16.57
C SER A 342 1.06 -5.84 17.37
N GLN A 343 1.21 -5.78 18.69
CA GLN A 343 0.33 -4.98 19.57
C GLN A 343 -1.18 -5.20 19.30
N ASN A 344 -1.61 -6.48 19.19
CA ASN A 344 -3.00 -6.86 18.91
C ASN A 344 -3.55 -6.35 17.54
N CYS A 345 -2.68 -5.85 16.66
CA CYS A 345 -2.98 -5.39 15.32
C CYS A 345 -2.34 -6.29 14.27
N LEU A 346 -3.14 -6.79 13.33
CA LEU A 346 -2.64 -7.46 12.14
C LEU A 346 -2.55 -6.43 10.99
N ASP A 347 -1.32 -6.05 10.65
CA ASP A 347 -1.06 -5.02 9.62
C ASP A 347 -0.81 -5.64 8.24
N LEU A 348 -1.88 -5.74 7.46
CA LEU A 348 -1.89 -6.22 6.08
C LEU A 348 -1.91 -5.06 5.08
N CYS A 349 -1.35 -3.89 5.41
CA CYS A 349 -1.25 -2.80 4.44
C CYS A 349 -0.26 -3.14 3.33
N SER A 350 -0.61 -2.80 2.08
CA SER A 350 0.26 -2.87 0.90
C SER A 350 0.97 -4.23 0.73
N MET A 351 0.22 -5.34 0.89
CA MET A 351 0.76 -6.70 0.96
C MET A 351 1.61 -7.07 -0.27
N GLN A 352 1.23 -6.58 -1.45
CA GLN A 352 1.89 -6.92 -2.70
C GLN A 352 3.39 -6.61 -2.67
N THR A 353 3.80 -5.55 -1.98
CA THR A 353 5.21 -5.15 -1.85
C THR A 353 6.05 -6.26 -1.23
N GLU A 354 5.55 -6.90 -0.17
CA GLU A 354 6.26 -7.99 0.49
C GLU A 354 6.06 -9.32 -0.24
N PHE A 355 4.88 -9.58 -0.82
CA PHE A 355 4.67 -10.76 -1.67
C PHE A 355 5.67 -10.84 -2.82
N ASN A 356 6.02 -9.70 -3.43
CA ASN A 356 7.04 -9.65 -4.48
C ASN A 356 8.45 -10.04 -4.00
N THR A 357 8.71 -10.05 -2.68
CA THR A 357 9.99 -10.48 -2.09
C THR A 357 10.01 -11.96 -1.72
N ILE A 358 8.85 -12.62 -1.65
CA ILE A 358 8.75 -14.02 -1.27
C ILE A 358 9.28 -14.88 -2.43
N LYS A 359 10.33 -15.66 -2.15
CA LYS A 359 10.93 -16.55 -3.15
C LYS A 359 10.00 -17.71 -3.48
N PHE A 360 10.07 -18.15 -4.75
CA PHE A 360 9.50 -19.39 -5.29
C PHE A 360 7.97 -19.49 -5.34
N VAL A 361 7.21 -18.52 -4.86
CA VAL A 361 5.75 -18.49 -4.97
C VAL A 361 5.27 -17.06 -5.23
N ASP A 362 4.36 -16.90 -6.18
CA ASP A 362 3.72 -15.64 -6.49
C ASP A 362 2.34 -15.57 -5.80
N PHE A 363 2.18 -14.58 -4.93
CA PHE A 363 0.90 -14.23 -4.31
C PHE A 363 0.36 -12.92 -4.89
N SER A 364 -0.97 -12.80 -4.91
CA SER A 364 -1.65 -11.56 -5.27
C SER A 364 -2.46 -11.03 -4.10
N ALA A 365 -2.19 -9.78 -3.71
CA ALA A 365 -2.95 -9.09 -2.67
C ALA A 365 -4.42 -8.85 -3.06
N LYS A 366 -4.71 -8.80 -4.38
CA LYS A 366 -6.05 -8.62 -4.95
C LYS A 366 -6.90 -9.89 -4.86
N SER A 367 -6.27 -11.04 -4.69
CA SER A 367 -6.94 -12.34 -4.69
C SER A 367 -7.77 -12.55 -3.41
N PRO A 368 -9.10 -12.70 -3.52
CA PRO A 368 -9.95 -12.99 -2.37
C PRO A 368 -9.61 -14.34 -1.72
N ARG A 369 -9.12 -15.32 -2.47
CA ARG A 369 -8.70 -16.63 -1.92
C ARG A 369 -7.42 -16.54 -1.11
N THR A 370 -6.45 -15.76 -1.59
CA THR A 370 -5.22 -15.49 -0.85
C THR A 370 -5.57 -14.78 0.46
N LEU A 371 -6.42 -13.74 0.40
CA LEU A 371 -6.90 -13.04 1.58
C LEU A 371 -7.68 -13.96 2.54
N LYS A 372 -8.54 -14.85 2.01
CA LYS A 372 -9.26 -15.84 2.81
C LYS A 372 -8.31 -16.73 3.60
N HIS A 373 -7.26 -17.25 2.96
CA HIS A 373 -6.26 -18.07 3.65
C HIS A 373 -5.49 -17.30 4.71
N ILE A 374 -5.11 -16.05 4.43
CA ILE A 374 -4.47 -15.15 5.40
C ILE A 374 -5.37 -14.97 6.63
N VAL A 375 -6.65 -14.70 6.41
CA VAL A 375 -7.65 -14.55 7.48
C VAL A 375 -7.85 -15.86 8.24
N ASP A 376 -7.97 -17.01 7.56
CA ASP A 376 -8.13 -18.32 8.20
C ASP A 376 -6.92 -18.68 9.08
N ILE A 377 -5.71 -18.39 8.60
CA ILE A 377 -4.48 -18.54 9.39
C ILE A 377 -4.52 -17.60 10.59
N ALA A 378 -4.85 -16.32 10.40
CA ALA A 378 -4.92 -15.33 11.46
C ALA A 378 -5.97 -15.69 12.52
N VAL A 379 -7.13 -16.21 12.13
CA VAL A 379 -8.14 -16.73 13.07
C VAL A 379 -7.55 -17.86 13.91
N LYS A 380 -6.91 -18.84 13.26
CA LYS A 380 -6.36 -20.03 13.93
C LYS A 380 -5.24 -19.67 14.92
N SER A 381 -4.42 -18.69 14.60
CA SER A 381 -3.18 -18.37 15.32
C SER A 381 -3.29 -17.14 16.24
N LEU A 382 -4.12 -16.16 15.87
CA LEU A 382 -4.21 -14.84 16.51
C LEU A 382 -5.64 -14.50 16.98
N GLY A 383 -6.63 -15.36 16.71
CA GLY A 383 -8.06 -15.06 16.87
C GLY A 383 -8.49 -14.52 18.24
N ALA A 384 -7.84 -14.98 19.31
CA ALA A 384 -8.09 -14.54 20.69
C ALA A 384 -7.41 -13.20 21.05
N ASN A 385 -6.43 -12.74 20.27
CA ASN A 385 -5.59 -11.59 20.60
C ASN A 385 -5.60 -10.50 19.52
N CYS A 386 -6.34 -10.65 18.42
CA CYS A 386 -6.39 -9.66 17.35
C CYS A 386 -7.59 -8.73 17.52
N PHE A 387 -7.33 -7.44 17.77
CA PHE A 387 -8.34 -6.39 17.98
C PHE A 387 -8.55 -5.50 16.76
N LEU A 388 -7.54 -5.39 15.89
CA LEU A 388 -7.53 -4.52 14.72
C LEU A 388 -6.94 -5.27 13.52
N ILE A 389 -7.57 -5.13 12.35
CA ILE A 389 -7.01 -5.57 11.06
C ILE A 389 -6.91 -4.36 10.13
N ARG A 390 -5.73 -4.13 9.55
CA ARG A 390 -5.50 -3.09 8.54
C ARG A 390 -5.28 -3.70 7.17
N LEU A 391 -6.05 -3.27 6.17
CA LEU A 391 -6.06 -3.80 4.80
C LEU A 391 -5.93 -2.69 3.75
N ARG A 392 -5.22 -1.61 4.08
CA ARG A 392 -5.08 -0.45 3.19
C ARG A 392 -4.21 -0.74 1.97
N ASN A 393 -4.49 -0.06 0.86
CA ASN A 393 -3.67 -0.08 -0.36
C ASN A 393 -3.44 -1.50 -0.92
N ASN A 394 -4.48 -2.35 -0.96
CA ASN A 394 -4.38 -3.70 -1.51
C ASN A 394 -5.17 -3.88 -2.81
N GLU A 395 -5.79 -2.80 -3.32
CA GLU A 395 -6.62 -2.80 -4.53
C GLU A 395 -7.74 -3.86 -4.47
N LEU A 396 -8.31 -4.09 -3.27
CA LEU A 396 -9.40 -5.03 -3.10
C LEU A 396 -10.67 -4.54 -3.80
N GLU A 397 -11.26 -5.38 -4.63
CA GLU A 397 -12.52 -5.08 -5.34
C GLU A 397 -13.76 -5.54 -4.55
N ASN A 398 -13.59 -6.50 -3.64
CA ASN A 398 -14.64 -7.04 -2.76
C ASN A 398 -14.07 -7.59 -1.45
N CYS A 399 -14.97 -7.94 -0.52
CA CYS A 399 -14.66 -8.50 0.79
C CYS A 399 -14.84 -10.03 0.88
N ASP A 400 -14.82 -10.77 -0.23
CA ASP A 400 -15.06 -12.23 -0.24
C ASP A 400 -14.03 -13.01 0.60
N GLY A 401 -12.81 -12.47 0.71
CA GLY A 401 -11.75 -13.00 1.56
C GLY A 401 -11.98 -12.83 3.06
N LEU A 402 -12.96 -12.03 3.48
CA LEU A 402 -13.18 -11.64 4.88
C LEU A 402 -14.25 -12.47 5.60
N SER A 403 -14.73 -13.56 5.00
CA SER A 403 -15.70 -14.49 5.61
C SER A 403 -15.30 -15.01 7.02
N GLY A 404 -14.00 -15.04 7.35
CA GLY A 404 -13.51 -15.48 8.66
C GLY A 404 -13.62 -14.44 9.80
N LEU A 405 -14.01 -13.18 9.51
CA LEU A 405 -14.03 -12.10 10.51
C LEU A 405 -14.87 -12.42 11.76
N ALA A 406 -15.98 -13.15 11.60
CA ALA A 406 -16.86 -13.53 12.71
C ALA A 406 -16.21 -14.50 13.72
N LYS A 407 -15.06 -15.10 13.38
CA LYS A 407 -14.35 -16.05 14.23
C LYS A 407 -13.31 -15.39 15.15
N PHE A 408 -13.04 -14.10 14.98
CA PHE A 408 -12.21 -13.34 15.93
C PHE A 408 -13.03 -12.98 17.17
N THR A 409 -12.49 -13.24 18.36
CA THR A 409 -13.22 -13.04 19.61
C THR A 409 -13.38 -11.55 19.97
N TRP A 410 -12.39 -10.73 19.63
CA TRP A 410 -12.27 -9.35 20.10
C TRP A 410 -11.98 -8.33 18.99
N LEU A 411 -12.23 -8.71 17.73
CA LEU A 411 -12.00 -7.80 16.61
C LEU A 411 -12.98 -6.62 16.69
N ALA A 412 -12.43 -5.43 16.97
CA ALA A 412 -13.19 -4.21 17.20
C ALA A 412 -13.04 -3.18 16.08
N SER A 413 -11.95 -3.24 15.31
CA SER A 413 -11.66 -2.24 14.26
C SER A 413 -11.17 -2.88 12.97
N LEU A 414 -11.64 -2.35 11.84
CA LEU A 414 -11.30 -2.82 10.49
C LEU A 414 -11.01 -1.62 9.56
N ASP A 415 -9.82 -1.60 8.97
CA ASP A 415 -9.38 -0.51 8.10
C ASP A 415 -9.27 -0.99 6.64
N LEU A 416 -10.16 -0.51 5.76
CA LEU A 416 -10.29 -0.87 4.34
C LEU A 416 -9.98 0.31 3.40
N ARG A 417 -9.32 1.37 3.88
CA ARG A 417 -9.05 2.59 3.09
C ARG A 417 -8.20 2.31 1.85
N ASN A 418 -8.33 3.16 0.83
CA ASN A 418 -7.54 3.09 -0.41
C ASN A 418 -7.60 1.69 -1.08
N ASN A 419 -8.80 1.13 -1.21
CA ASN A 419 -9.04 -0.04 -2.03
C ASN A 419 -9.93 0.32 -3.23
N SER A 420 -10.32 -0.67 -4.01
CA SER A 420 -11.10 -0.51 -5.24
C SER A 420 -12.55 -0.94 -5.05
N LEU A 421 -13.11 -0.74 -3.85
CA LEU A 421 -14.48 -1.16 -3.53
C LEU A 421 -15.48 -0.25 -4.25
N ALA A 422 -16.00 -0.73 -5.38
CA ALA A 422 -16.78 0.06 -6.32
C ALA A 422 -18.16 0.47 -5.79
N SER A 423 -18.82 -0.41 -5.02
CA SER A 423 -20.15 -0.20 -4.46
C SER A 423 -20.34 -0.94 -3.14
N PHE A 424 -21.45 -0.68 -2.43
CA PHE A 424 -21.80 -1.42 -1.21
C PHE A 424 -21.92 -2.93 -1.42
N ALA A 425 -22.24 -3.38 -2.63
CA ALA A 425 -22.28 -4.82 -2.96
C ALA A 425 -20.93 -5.52 -2.73
N ALA A 426 -19.81 -4.78 -2.82
CA ALA A 426 -18.48 -5.28 -2.50
C ALA A 426 -18.33 -5.74 -1.04
N LEU A 427 -19.20 -5.26 -0.13
CA LEU A 427 -19.20 -5.61 1.30
C LEU A 427 -20.09 -6.83 1.63
N ASN A 428 -20.82 -7.40 0.67
CA ASN A 428 -21.81 -8.48 0.90
C ASN A 428 -21.27 -9.71 1.61
N SER A 429 -19.99 -10.01 1.45
CA SER A 429 -19.33 -11.17 2.06
C SER A 429 -18.83 -10.94 3.49
N ILE A 430 -19.02 -9.73 4.04
CA ILE A 430 -18.73 -9.44 5.44
C ILE A 430 -19.76 -10.18 6.31
N PRO A 431 -19.33 -11.11 7.19
CA PRO A 431 -20.24 -11.83 8.05
C PRO A 431 -20.78 -10.91 9.16
N ARG A 432 -21.82 -11.37 9.87
CA ARG A 432 -22.25 -10.71 11.12
C ARG A 432 -21.05 -10.58 12.06
N ASN A 433 -20.84 -9.38 12.58
CA ASN A 433 -19.64 -9.02 13.31
C ASN A 433 -19.97 -8.06 14.47
N LEU A 434 -18.98 -7.86 15.34
CA LEU A 434 -19.04 -6.95 16.50
C LEU A 434 -18.10 -5.74 16.32
N ILE A 435 -17.72 -5.43 15.07
CA ILE A 435 -16.78 -4.36 14.77
C ILE A 435 -17.45 -3.02 15.08
N LYS A 436 -16.74 -2.19 15.85
CA LYS A 436 -17.20 -0.88 16.32
C LYS A 436 -16.61 0.28 15.54
N GLU A 437 -15.46 0.07 14.90
CA GLU A 437 -14.79 1.10 14.11
C GLU A 437 -14.43 0.58 12.72
N VAL A 438 -14.80 1.32 11.69
CA VAL A 438 -14.48 0.98 10.30
C VAL A 438 -13.93 2.19 9.59
N PHE A 439 -12.94 1.98 8.73
CA PHE A 439 -12.43 2.99 7.80
C PHE A 439 -12.65 2.54 6.36
N LEU A 440 -13.39 3.34 5.59
CA LEU A 440 -13.73 3.12 4.19
C LEU A 440 -13.28 4.26 3.27
N ASP A 441 -12.74 5.36 3.80
CA ASP A 441 -12.36 6.51 2.98
C ASP A 441 -11.43 6.16 1.81
N ARG A 442 -11.58 6.93 0.73
CA ARG A 442 -10.87 6.77 -0.54
C ARG A 442 -11.13 5.43 -1.25
N ASN A 443 -12.33 4.89 -1.07
CA ASN A 443 -12.92 3.88 -1.95
C ASN A 443 -14.02 4.52 -2.82
N PRO A 444 -14.26 4.06 -4.07
CA PRO A 444 -15.33 4.60 -4.91
C PRO A 444 -16.73 4.55 -4.29
N LEU A 445 -17.03 3.53 -3.47
CA LEU A 445 -18.34 3.39 -2.78
C LEU A 445 -18.70 4.59 -1.89
N CYS A 446 -17.72 5.41 -1.47
CA CYS A 446 -17.98 6.59 -0.64
C CYS A 446 -18.85 7.63 -1.36
N GLY A 447 -18.87 7.61 -2.70
CA GLY A 447 -19.70 8.50 -3.52
C GLY A 447 -21.04 7.92 -3.96
N GLU A 448 -21.38 6.67 -3.58
CA GLU A 448 -22.59 6.00 -4.08
C GLU A 448 -23.89 6.56 -3.48
N LYS A 449 -23.85 7.08 -2.24
CA LYS A 449 -25.01 7.71 -1.59
C LYS A 449 -24.93 9.24 -1.65
N PRO A 450 -26.05 9.93 -1.93
CA PRO A 450 -26.10 11.38 -2.05
C PRO A 450 -25.91 12.10 -0.70
N THR A 451 -26.27 11.47 0.42
CA THR A 451 -26.20 12.08 1.75
C THR A 451 -25.35 11.25 2.71
N CYS A 452 -24.69 11.91 3.67
CA CYS A 452 -23.93 11.22 4.72
C CYS A 452 -24.81 10.31 5.58
N ALA A 453 -26.08 10.66 5.80
CA ALA A 453 -27.01 9.84 6.57
C ALA A 453 -27.33 8.52 5.86
N GLU A 454 -27.61 8.57 4.55
CA GLU A 454 -27.82 7.37 3.73
C GLU A 454 -26.56 6.51 3.63
N TYR A 455 -25.39 7.15 3.49
CA TYR A 455 -24.09 6.47 3.51
C TYR A 455 -23.91 5.68 4.82
N ILE A 456 -24.07 6.32 5.97
CA ILE A 456 -23.93 5.66 7.28
C ILE A 456 -24.97 4.55 7.45
N SER A 457 -26.22 4.81 7.06
CA SER A 457 -27.29 3.82 7.15
C SER A 457 -26.93 2.54 6.38
N GLU A 458 -26.40 2.68 5.16
CA GLU A 458 -25.97 1.55 4.35
C GLU A 458 -24.74 0.84 4.95
N VAL A 459 -23.73 1.57 5.45
CA VAL A 459 -22.57 0.97 6.13
C VAL A 459 -23.02 0.16 7.37
N LYS A 460 -23.96 0.69 8.17
CA LYS A 460 -24.50 0.01 9.37
C LYS A 460 -25.20 -1.32 9.06
N ARG A 461 -25.66 -1.56 7.83
CA ARG A 461 -26.20 -2.88 7.43
C ARG A 461 -25.14 -3.98 7.48
N TYR A 462 -23.88 -3.62 7.18
CA TYR A 462 -22.74 -4.53 7.20
C TYR A 462 -22.02 -4.53 8.57
N PHE A 463 -22.10 -3.42 9.30
CA PHE A 463 -21.50 -3.25 10.63
C PHE A 463 -22.55 -2.77 11.65
N PRO A 464 -23.37 -3.68 12.20
CA PRO A 464 -24.52 -3.28 13.03
C PRO A 464 -24.15 -2.58 14.35
N GLN A 465 -22.94 -2.82 14.87
CA GLN A 465 -22.43 -2.26 16.14
C GLN A 465 -21.48 -1.07 15.91
N LEU A 466 -21.53 -0.45 14.74
CA LEU A 466 -20.62 0.65 14.37
C LEU A 466 -20.83 1.90 15.25
N GLU A 467 -19.77 2.29 15.95
CA GLU A 467 -19.68 3.48 16.81
C GLU A 467 -18.83 4.59 16.16
N ARG A 468 -17.85 4.23 15.31
CA ARG A 468 -16.96 5.17 14.61
C ARG A 468 -16.79 4.80 13.14
N LEU A 469 -16.89 5.79 12.26
CA LEU A 469 -16.68 5.64 10.82
C LEU A 469 -15.66 6.67 10.34
N ASP A 470 -14.62 6.21 9.64
CA ASP A 470 -13.54 7.07 9.12
C ASP A 470 -12.89 7.97 10.21
N GLY A 471 -12.74 7.41 11.41
CA GLY A 471 -12.20 8.09 12.60
C GLY A 471 -13.19 9.02 13.32
N ARG A 472 -14.39 9.23 12.77
CA ARG A 472 -15.42 10.12 13.34
C ARG A 472 -16.45 9.33 14.17
N PRO A 473 -16.82 9.81 15.37
CA PRO A 473 -17.87 9.18 16.16
C PRO A 473 -19.25 9.35 15.51
N LEU A 474 -20.06 8.30 15.55
CA LEU A 474 -21.46 8.31 15.15
C LEU A 474 -22.34 8.66 16.35
N LEU A 475 -23.37 9.47 16.15
CA LEU A 475 -24.42 9.68 17.15
C LEU A 475 -25.36 8.45 17.18
N GLY A 476 -26.07 8.26 18.30
CA GLY A 476 -26.91 7.09 18.58
C GLY A 476 -27.87 6.68 17.44
N ASP A 477 -28.32 7.64 16.63
CA ASP A 477 -29.27 7.41 15.53
C ASP A 477 -28.61 7.24 14.14
N GLY A 478 -27.28 7.10 14.04
CA GLY A 478 -26.62 6.90 12.75
C GLY A 478 -26.50 8.15 11.88
N VAL A 479 -26.44 9.32 12.51
CA VAL A 479 -25.99 10.57 11.88
C VAL A 479 -24.53 10.81 12.28
N LEU A 480 -23.66 11.21 11.34
CA LEU A 480 -22.31 11.68 11.68
C LEU A 480 -22.48 12.78 12.73
N SER A 481 -21.67 12.77 13.79
CA SER A 481 -21.54 13.98 14.61
C SER A 481 -21.23 15.13 13.67
N TYR A 482 -22.16 16.08 13.50
CA TYR A 482 -21.98 17.24 12.62
C TYR A 482 -20.60 17.82 12.93
N CYS A 483 -19.76 17.99 11.91
CA CYS A 483 -18.52 18.76 12.08
C CYS A 483 -18.94 20.09 12.71
N GLN A 484 -18.55 20.30 13.97
CA GLN A 484 -19.06 21.42 14.76
C GLN A 484 -18.56 22.76 14.19
N ASN A 485 -17.44 22.74 13.47
CA ASN A 485 -16.87 23.86 12.73
C ASN A 485 -16.32 23.31 11.39
N TYR A 486 -16.60 23.98 10.28
CA TYR A 486 -15.94 23.76 9.00
C TYR A 486 -14.97 24.89 8.71
N ILE A 487 -13.66 24.62 8.76
CA ILE A 487 -12.64 25.64 8.49
C ILE A 487 -11.79 25.14 7.32
N CYS A 488 -11.78 25.89 6.21
CA CYS A 488 -11.17 25.45 4.96
C CYS A 488 -9.63 25.38 4.98
N SER A 489 -8.95 26.03 5.93
CA SER A 489 -7.48 25.98 6.09
C SER A 489 -7.02 26.33 7.52
N GLN A 490 -5.77 26.00 7.86
CA GLN A 490 -5.21 26.34 9.18
C GLN A 490 -5.08 27.86 9.41
N ASP A 491 -4.84 28.64 8.35
CA ASP A 491 -4.74 30.10 8.45
C ASP A 491 -6.11 30.75 8.63
N ALA A 492 -7.15 30.16 8.02
CA ALA A 492 -8.53 30.55 8.25
C ALA A 492 -8.94 30.42 9.72
N TYR A 493 -8.41 29.43 10.44
CA TYR A 493 -8.67 29.27 11.89
C TYR A 493 -8.17 30.49 12.67
N LYS A 494 -6.92 30.92 12.46
CA LYS A 494 -6.33 32.05 13.18
C LYS A 494 -7.08 33.35 12.90
N PHE A 495 -7.43 33.57 11.63
CA PHE A 495 -8.23 34.73 11.24
C PHE A 495 -9.61 34.71 11.90
N ALA A 496 -10.34 33.60 11.79
CA ALA A 496 -11.68 33.49 12.34
C ALA A 496 -11.70 33.58 13.86
N ASP A 497 -10.76 32.96 14.57
CA ASP A 497 -10.65 33.07 16.03
C ASP A 497 -10.42 34.54 16.45
N ALA A 498 -9.46 35.22 15.83
CA ALA A 498 -9.19 36.62 16.12
C ALA A 498 -10.38 37.54 15.77
N PHE A 499 -10.96 37.38 14.58
CA PHE A 499 -12.09 38.19 14.11
C PHE A 499 -13.34 37.98 14.97
N VAL A 500 -13.75 36.72 15.21
CA VAL A 500 -14.95 36.41 15.99
C VAL A 500 -14.78 36.87 17.44
N GLN A 501 -13.62 36.65 18.05
CA GLN A 501 -13.37 37.18 19.39
C GLN A 501 -13.43 38.70 19.42
N HIS A 502 -12.81 39.39 18.46
CA HIS A 502 -12.76 40.84 18.44
C HIS A 502 -14.15 41.46 18.20
N TYR A 503 -14.85 40.99 17.17
CA TYR A 503 -16.16 41.50 16.76
C TYR A 503 -17.19 41.35 17.89
N PHE A 504 -17.38 40.13 18.43
CA PHE A 504 -18.43 39.90 19.42
C PHE A 504 -18.10 40.50 20.79
N LYS A 505 -16.81 40.62 21.17
CA LYS A 505 -16.41 41.36 22.38
C LYS A 505 -16.71 42.85 22.24
N LEU A 506 -16.48 43.45 21.07
CA LEU A 506 -16.85 44.84 20.80
C LEU A 506 -18.37 45.03 20.83
N GLN A 507 -19.13 44.10 20.25
CA GLN A 507 -20.59 44.09 20.29
C GLN A 507 -21.14 44.01 21.71
N ASP A 508 -20.53 43.25 22.62
CA ASP A 508 -20.93 43.18 24.03
C ASP A 508 -20.38 44.32 24.90
N SER A 509 -19.47 45.13 24.37
CA SER A 509 -18.83 46.21 25.12
C SER A 509 -19.61 47.53 25.05
N PHE A 510 -19.32 48.44 25.99
CA PHE A 510 -19.77 49.83 25.93
C PHE A 510 -19.18 50.64 24.75
N GLN A 511 -18.22 50.07 24.00
CA GLN A 511 -17.58 50.69 22.84
C GLN A 511 -18.17 50.20 21.51
N ARG A 512 -19.43 49.74 21.51
CA ARG A 512 -20.13 49.19 20.33
C ARG A 512 -20.08 50.10 19.10
N VAL A 513 -20.02 51.43 19.30
CA VAL A 513 -19.84 52.43 18.22
C VAL A 513 -18.61 52.17 17.35
N VAL A 514 -17.53 51.60 17.91
CA VAL A 514 -16.28 51.29 17.19
C VAL A 514 -16.48 50.20 16.13
N LEU A 515 -17.55 49.41 16.21
CA LEU A 515 -17.87 48.41 15.18
C LEU A 515 -18.00 49.03 13.79
N GLN A 516 -18.44 50.29 13.68
CA GLN A 516 -18.53 50.97 12.39
C GLN A 516 -17.19 51.00 11.63
N ASP A 517 -16.06 51.00 12.35
CA ASP A 517 -14.73 51.04 11.74
C ASP A 517 -14.33 49.68 11.13
N LEU A 518 -15.04 48.61 11.47
CA LEU A 518 -14.86 47.28 10.87
C LEU A 518 -15.62 47.12 9.55
N TYR A 519 -16.59 48.00 9.26
CA TYR A 519 -17.40 47.94 8.04
C TYR A 519 -16.82 48.81 6.94
N HIS A 520 -16.96 48.36 5.70
CA HIS A 520 -16.65 49.16 4.52
C HIS A 520 -17.65 50.34 4.38
N PRO A 521 -17.28 51.53 3.86
CA PRO A 521 -18.20 52.65 3.66
C PRO A 521 -19.41 52.34 2.77
N GLN A 522 -19.35 51.27 1.96
CA GLN A 522 -20.45 50.76 1.13
C GLN A 522 -20.99 49.41 1.63
N ALA A 523 -20.72 49.05 2.89
CA ALA A 523 -21.14 47.78 3.44
C ALA A 523 -22.68 47.67 3.51
N LEU A 524 -23.16 46.45 3.43
CA LEU A 524 -24.58 46.10 3.47
C LEU A 524 -24.88 45.27 4.70
N PHE A 525 -25.84 45.71 5.50
CA PHE A 525 -26.37 44.95 6.63
C PHE A 525 -27.85 44.67 6.43
N SER A 526 -28.25 43.42 6.68
CA SER A 526 -29.67 43.10 6.84
C SER A 526 -29.86 42.02 7.88
N MET A 527 -31.03 42.05 8.52
CA MET A 527 -31.38 41.08 9.53
C MET A 527 -32.67 40.34 9.21
N THR A 528 -32.80 39.11 9.70
CA THR A 528 -34.02 38.31 9.64
C THR A 528 -34.34 37.75 11.01
N CYS A 529 -35.62 37.65 11.32
CA CYS A 529 -36.08 37.12 12.61
C CYS A 529 -37.12 36.02 12.41
N ASP A 530 -37.03 34.98 13.24
CA ASP A 530 -38.03 33.92 13.38
C ASP A 530 -38.28 33.60 14.86
N PHE A 531 -39.14 34.42 15.49
CA PHE A 531 -39.50 34.27 16.90
C PHE A 531 -40.84 33.55 17.04
N ALA A 532 -40.88 32.53 17.90
CA ALA A 532 -42.11 31.86 18.31
C ALA A 532 -42.88 32.74 19.31
N ILE A 533 -43.66 33.68 18.79
CA ILE A 533 -44.48 34.61 19.59
C ILE A 533 -45.89 34.02 19.75
N ASP A 534 -46.30 33.77 21.00
CA ASP A 534 -47.69 33.46 21.33
C ASP A 534 -48.50 34.77 21.35
N ARG A 535 -49.43 34.91 20.40
CA ARG A 535 -50.29 36.10 20.26
C ARG A 535 -51.56 36.04 21.11
N SER A 536 -51.79 34.93 21.82
CA SER A 536 -52.97 34.75 22.67
C SER A 536 -52.82 35.36 24.07
N VAL A 537 -51.60 35.74 24.46
CA VAL A 537 -51.26 36.33 25.75
C VAL A 537 -50.86 37.80 25.57
N ALA A 538 -51.15 38.65 26.55
CA ALA A 538 -50.68 40.03 26.54
C ALA A 538 -49.14 40.08 26.43
N PRO A 539 -48.58 40.90 25.52
CA PRO A 539 -47.15 40.89 25.24
C PRO A 539 -46.37 41.43 26.45
N ASP A 540 -45.58 40.56 27.06
CA ASP A 540 -44.58 40.94 28.06
C ASP A 540 -43.41 41.71 27.42
N GLU A 541 -42.48 42.20 28.25
CA GLU A 541 -41.31 42.96 27.78
C GLU A 541 -40.48 42.17 26.73
N ASN A 542 -40.44 40.83 26.84
CA ASN A 542 -39.72 39.97 25.91
C ASN A 542 -40.39 39.87 24.54
N VAL A 543 -41.72 39.70 24.53
CA VAL A 543 -42.50 39.68 23.30
C VAL A 543 -42.45 41.05 22.61
N GLN A 544 -42.53 42.15 23.35
CA GLN A 544 -42.40 43.50 22.78
C GLN A 544 -41.04 43.71 22.10
N ARG A 545 -39.95 43.28 22.74
CA ARG A 545 -38.60 43.28 22.15
C ARG A 545 -38.53 42.45 20.86
N GLN A 546 -39.06 41.23 20.86
CA GLN A 546 -39.08 40.36 19.68
C GLN A 546 -39.91 40.95 18.54
N LEU A 547 -41.01 41.64 18.85
CA LEU A 547 -41.81 42.36 17.88
C LEU A 547 -41.02 43.52 17.25
N ALA A 548 -40.29 44.31 18.05
CA ALA A 548 -39.44 45.39 17.54
C ALA A 548 -38.38 44.90 16.55
N TYR A 549 -37.69 43.80 16.84
CA TYR A 549 -36.78 43.16 15.88
C TYR A 549 -37.51 42.65 14.63
N SER A 550 -38.74 42.15 14.78
CA SER A 550 -39.55 41.64 13.67
C SER A 550 -39.98 42.74 12.69
N GLU A 551 -40.10 44.00 13.13
CA GLU A 551 -40.38 45.14 12.25
C GLU A 551 -39.25 45.36 11.23
N HIS A 552 -38.00 45.18 11.67
CA HIS A 552 -36.81 45.32 10.85
C HIS A 552 -36.40 44.05 10.08
N SER A 553 -37.10 42.92 10.30
CA SER A 553 -36.82 41.63 9.65
C SER A 553 -37.03 41.68 8.12
N ARG A 554 -35.99 41.39 7.35
CA ARG A 554 -35.96 41.38 5.88
C ARG A 554 -36.14 39.97 5.31
N ASN A 555 -37.33 39.39 5.46
CA ASN A 555 -37.67 38.09 4.85
C ASN A 555 -38.38 38.28 3.49
N LEU A 556 -37.66 37.99 2.39
CA LEU A 556 -38.16 38.15 1.01
C LEU A 556 -39.28 37.15 0.64
N LEU A 557 -39.46 36.09 1.41
CA LEU A 557 -40.51 35.09 1.18
C LEU A 557 -41.85 35.49 1.81
N LYS A 558 -41.86 36.49 2.70
CA LYS A 558 -43.07 36.92 3.41
C LYS A 558 -43.95 37.76 2.47
N ARG A 559 -45.11 37.22 2.10
CA ARG A 559 -46.12 37.89 1.27
C ARG A 559 -46.68 39.13 2.00
N GLY A 560 -46.81 40.26 1.31
CA GLY A 560 -47.42 41.48 1.84
C GLY A 560 -46.48 42.64 2.20
N LYS A 561 -45.16 42.51 2.03
CA LYS A 561 -44.22 43.66 2.08
C LYS A 561 -44.14 44.34 0.71
N SER A 562 -44.22 45.67 0.67
CA SER A 562 -44.01 46.42 -0.58
C SER A 562 -42.54 46.40 -0.99
N SER A 563 -42.27 46.73 -2.26
CA SER A 563 -40.87 46.86 -2.75
C SER A 563 -40.09 47.90 -1.94
N ASP A 564 -40.76 48.94 -1.44
CA ASP A 564 -40.15 49.99 -0.64
C ASP A 564 -39.83 49.52 0.79
N ASP A 565 -40.67 48.69 1.41
CA ASP A 565 -40.38 48.11 2.73
C ASP A 565 -39.16 47.17 2.68
N VAL A 566 -38.99 46.45 1.56
CA VAL A 566 -37.82 45.58 1.34
C VAL A 566 -36.55 46.38 1.10
N ARG A 567 -36.64 47.57 0.48
CA ARG A 567 -35.49 48.48 0.31
C ARG A 567 -35.10 49.14 1.63
N LYS A 568 -36.08 49.64 2.40
CA LYS A 568 -35.83 50.32 3.69
C LYS A 568 -35.25 49.39 4.77
N SER A 569 -35.47 48.07 4.66
CA SER A 569 -34.93 47.08 5.59
C SER A 569 -33.48 46.63 5.28
N LEU A 570 -32.88 47.16 4.20
CA LEU A 570 -31.44 47.01 3.92
C LEU A 570 -30.71 48.26 4.40
N VAL A 571 -29.74 48.10 5.29
CA VAL A 571 -28.93 49.20 5.81
C VAL A 571 -27.63 49.27 5.00
N MET A 572 -27.30 50.46 4.51
CA MET A 572 -26.11 50.69 3.70
C MET A 572 -25.21 51.74 4.36
N GLY A 573 -23.91 51.44 4.37
CA GLY A 573 -22.85 52.32 4.86
C GLY A 573 -22.49 52.07 6.32
N ASN A 574 -21.20 52.18 6.61
CA ASN A 574 -20.62 51.82 7.90
C ASN A 574 -21.20 52.61 9.08
N GLU A 575 -21.42 53.93 8.95
CA GLU A 575 -22.02 54.77 9.99
C GLU A 575 -23.47 54.37 10.28
N SER A 576 -24.28 54.16 9.23
CA SER A 576 -25.67 53.70 9.36
C SER A 576 -25.76 52.32 10.02
N ILE A 577 -24.85 51.42 9.65
CA ILE A 577 -24.74 50.09 10.26
C ILE A 577 -24.34 50.23 11.73
N GLY A 578 -23.35 51.06 12.05
CA GLY A 578 -22.94 51.37 13.42
C GLY A 578 -24.10 51.89 14.28
N TYR A 579 -24.89 52.81 13.74
CA TYR A 579 -26.09 53.34 14.41
C TYR A 579 -27.11 52.24 14.71
N VAL A 580 -27.42 51.39 13.73
CA VAL A 580 -28.36 50.27 13.89
C VAL A 580 -27.86 49.26 14.92
N LEU A 581 -26.60 48.85 14.85
CA LEU A 581 -26.02 47.93 15.83
C LEU A 581 -26.01 48.53 17.24
N ASN A 582 -25.75 49.83 17.37
CA ASN A 582 -25.79 50.52 18.66
C ASN A 582 -27.20 50.67 19.23
N SER A 583 -28.23 50.62 18.37
CA SER A 583 -29.63 50.63 18.79
C SER A 583 -30.13 49.29 19.36
N PHE A 584 -29.40 48.20 19.13
CA PHE A 584 -29.75 46.89 19.70
C PHE A 584 -29.60 46.89 21.21
N HIS A 585 -30.34 45.99 21.87
CA HIS A 585 -30.22 45.80 23.31
C HIS A 585 -28.78 45.39 23.69
N ASN A 586 -28.43 45.56 24.96
CA ASN A 586 -27.17 45.04 25.46
C ASN A 586 -27.22 43.51 25.39
N THR A 587 -26.23 42.92 24.74
CA THR A 587 -26.11 41.48 24.53
C THR A 587 -25.05 40.91 25.45
N ALA A 588 -25.17 39.63 25.75
CA ALA A 588 -24.09 38.79 26.26
C ALA A 588 -24.08 37.51 25.43
N TYR A 589 -23.12 37.41 24.51
CA TYR A 589 -22.92 36.23 23.68
C TYR A 589 -22.24 35.11 24.47
N ASP A 590 -22.77 33.89 24.36
CA ASP A 590 -22.11 32.71 24.90
C ASP A 590 -21.07 32.20 23.89
N PHE A 591 -19.83 32.64 24.02
CA PHE A 591 -18.73 32.19 23.16
C PHE A 591 -18.52 30.67 23.20
N MET A 592 -18.87 29.98 24.29
CA MET A 592 -18.76 28.52 24.37
C MET A 592 -19.82 27.81 23.52
N SER A 593 -20.91 28.52 23.18
CA SER A 593 -21.95 28.03 22.28
C SER A 593 -21.59 28.15 20.80
N PHE A 594 -20.52 28.89 20.43
CA PHE A 594 -20.25 29.26 19.05
C PHE A 594 -19.88 28.06 18.17
N ARG A 595 -20.56 27.92 17.03
CA ARG A 595 -20.15 27.10 15.88
C ARG A 595 -19.76 28.02 14.74
N ILE A 596 -18.55 27.86 14.22
CA ILE A 596 -17.92 28.77 13.27
C ILE A 596 -17.58 27.98 12.00
N ASP A 597 -18.17 28.40 10.89
CA ASP A 597 -17.85 27.87 9.57
C ASP A 597 -17.16 28.96 8.74
N VAL A 598 -16.03 28.62 8.15
CA VAL A 598 -15.24 29.45 7.24
C VAL A 598 -15.12 28.72 5.89
N PRO A 599 -16.19 28.72 5.08
CA PRO A 599 -16.20 28.00 3.81
C PRO A 599 -15.33 28.65 2.71
N ILE A 600 -15.03 29.94 2.83
CA ILE A 600 -14.21 30.69 1.87
C ILE A 600 -13.13 31.44 2.64
N PHE A 601 -11.86 31.16 2.34
CA PHE A 601 -10.71 31.92 2.79
C PHE A 601 -9.70 32.01 1.65
N THR A 602 -9.67 33.17 1.01
CA THR A 602 -8.82 33.49 -0.15
C THR A 602 -8.17 34.86 0.05
N PRO A 603 -7.11 35.22 -0.71
CA PRO A 603 -6.50 36.54 -0.60
C PRO A 603 -7.49 37.70 -0.75
N ASP A 604 -8.51 37.53 -1.59
CA ASP A 604 -9.46 38.59 -1.92
C ASP A 604 -10.76 38.56 -1.09
N ASN A 605 -11.11 37.42 -0.49
CA ASN A 605 -12.41 37.22 0.14
C ASN A 605 -12.39 36.21 1.28
N VAL A 606 -13.11 36.51 2.36
CA VAL A 606 -13.37 35.62 3.48
C VAL A 606 -14.87 35.57 3.77
N LEU A 607 -15.42 34.37 3.96
CA LEU A 607 -16.81 34.17 4.40
C LEU A 607 -16.78 33.46 5.76
N VAL A 608 -17.34 34.10 6.79
CA VAL A 608 -17.42 33.55 8.16
C VAL A 608 -18.87 33.47 8.58
N THR A 609 -19.35 32.28 8.92
CA THR A 609 -20.68 32.04 9.49
C THR A 609 -20.53 31.63 10.95
N VAL A 610 -21.22 32.32 11.85
CA VAL A 610 -21.21 32.05 13.29
C VAL A 610 -22.62 31.73 13.75
N HIS A 611 -22.79 30.56 14.37
CA HIS A 611 -24.01 30.17 15.05
C HIS A 611 -23.78 30.17 16.55
N GLY A 612 -24.77 30.56 17.35
CA GLY A 612 -24.63 30.54 18.80
C GLY A 612 -25.91 30.92 19.53
N ARG A 613 -25.77 31.12 20.85
CA ARG A 613 -26.79 31.76 21.68
C ARG A 613 -26.28 33.08 22.26
N LEU A 614 -27.21 33.98 22.51
CA LEU A 614 -27.00 35.23 23.21
C LEU A 614 -28.12 35.47 24.21
N THR A 615 -27.85 36.31 25.20
CA THR A 615 -28.84 36.80 26.16
C THR A 615 -28.90 38.33 26.10
N GLU A 616 -30.08 38.91 26.16
CA GLU A 616 -30.28 40.37 26.17
C GLU A 616 -30.89 40.88 27.49
N CYS A 617 -31.47 39.98 28.28
CA CYS A 617 -32.05 40.22 29.60
C CYS A 617 -32.17 38.91 30.40
N ILE A 618 -32.58 39.00 31.66
CA ILE A 618 -32.79 37.84 32.54
C ILE A 618 -33.83 36.91 31.89
N ASN A 619 -33.44 35.66 31.64
CA ASN A 619 -34.24 34.60 30.98
C ASN A 619 -34.60 34.84 29.50
N CYS A 620 -33.85 35.69 28.80
CA CYS A 620 -34.10 36.06 27.40
C CYS A 620 -33.10 35.40 26.43
N GLU A 621 -33.02 34.06 26.44
CA GLU A 621 -32.10 33.34 25.55
C GLU A 621 -32.60 33.32 24.10
N THR A 622 -31.76 33.76 23.18
CA THR A 622 -32.05 33.83 21.74
C THR A 622 -30.96 33.11 20.95
N GLY A 623 -31.36 32.39 19.91
CA GLY A 623 -30.45 31.73 18.98
C GLY A 623 -30.11 32.69 17.86
N PHE A 624 -28.88 32.61 17.35
CA PHE A 624 -28.49 33.42 16.21
C PHE A 624 -27.64 32.67 15.20
N THR A 625 -27.71 33.13 13.96
CA THR A 625 -26.76 32.82 12.89
C THR A 625 -26.33 34.13 12.25
N ARG A 626 -25.03 34.40 12.18
CA ARG A 626 -24.50 35.62 11.57
C ARG A 626 -23.45 35.30 10.54
N THR A 627 -23.61 35.81 9.33
CA THR A 627 -22.70 35.56 8.21
C THR A 627 -22.04 36.86 7.78
N PHE A 628 -20.71 36.87 7.78
CA PHE A 628 -19.88 38.00 7.38
C PHE A 628 -19.15 37.69 6.09
N TYR A 629 -19.32 38.54 5.09
CA TYR A 629 -18.48 38.59 3.89
C TYR A 629 -17.47 39.72 4.05
N ILE A 630 -16.19 39.37 4.05
CA ILE A 630 -15.09 40.24 4.44
C ILE A 630 -14.08 40.28 3.30
N GLN A 631 -13.60 41.47 2.96
CA GLN A 631 -12.63 41.70 1.89
C GLN A 631 -11.47 42.56 2.39
N PRO A 632 -10.26 42.45 1.80
CA PRO A 632 -9.19 43.38 2.06
C PRO A 632 -9.56 44.77 1.52
N ALA A 633 -9.42 45.80 2.33
CA ALA A 633 -9.73 47.19 2.00
C ALA A 633 -8.49 48.08 1.80
N GLY A 634 -7.30 47.51 1.98
CA GLY A 634 -6.03 48.19 1.79
C GLY A 634 -4.93 47.63 2.68
N MET A 635 -3.79 48.31 2.70
CA MET A 635 -2.72 48.04 3.66
C MET A 635 -3.01 48.72 5.00
N GLY A 636 -2.50 48.12 6.08
CA GLY A 636 -2.60 48.63 7.43
C GLY A 636 -1.91 49.98 7.59
N LYS A 637 -2.24 50.69 8.67
CA LYS A 637 -1.65 52.00 8.97
C LYS A 637 -0.59 51.86 10.07
N GLY A 638 0.40 52.77 10.07
CA GLY A 638 1.43 52.82 11.11
C GLY A 638 2.42 51.66 11.04
N LEU A 639 2.65 50.96 12.16
CA LEU A 639 3.60 49.85 12.28
C LEU A 639 3.23 48.57 11.51
N PHE A 640 2.00 48.51 10.99
CA PHE A 640 1.47 47.36 10.27
C PHE A 640 1.24 47.68 8.78
N SER A 641 2.10 48.52 8.19
CA SER A 641 1.98 48.95 6.79
C SER A 641 2.01 47.82 5.77
N ASP A 642 2.53 46.65 6.15
CA ASP A 642 2.59 45.44 5.31
C ASP A 642 1.42 44.46 5.58
N ALA A 643 0.58 44.73 6.58
CA ALA A 643 -0.58 43.90 6.89
C ALA A 643 -1.79 44.32 6.06
N LEU A 644 -2.64 43.39 5.68
CA LEU A 644 -3.91 43.71 5.02
C LEU A 644 -4.95 44.16 6.06
N ASP A 645 -5.56 45.34 5.84
CA ASP A 645 -6.76 45.77 6.57
C ASP A 645 -7.97 45.09 5.95
N TYR A 646 -8.81 44.46 6.77
CA TYR A 646 -10.00 43.76 6.32
C TYR A 646 -11.25 44.54 6.74
N LYS A 647 -12.22 44.65 5.82
CA LYS A 647 -13.52 45.28 6.10
C LYS A 647 -14.66 44.32 5.79
N ILE A 648 -15.69 44.38 6.63
CA ILE A 648 -16.95 43.69 6.41
C ILE A 648 -17.69 44.43 5.30
N CYS A 649 -17.98 43.71 4.21
CA CYS A 649 -18.72 44.21 3.07
C CYS A 649 -20.19 43.81 3.13
N ASN A 650 -20.49 42.57 3.54
CA ASN A 650 -21.87 42.15 3.80
C ASN A 650 -21.99 41.49 5.17
N ASP A 651 -23.07 41.80 5.87
CA ASP A 651 -23.41 41.21 7.16
C ASP A 651 -24.89 40.82 7.20
N LEU A 652 -25.10 39.53 7.40
CA LEU A 652 -26.42 38.91 7.44
C LEU A 652 -26.64 38.35 8.83
N PHE A 653 -27.57 38.95 9.57
CA PHE A 653 -27.85 38.56 10.96
C PHE A 653 -29.24 37.93 11.10
N HIS A 654 -29.28 36.66 11.44
CA HIS A 654 -30.51 35.92 11.70
C HIS A 654 -30.68 35.64 13.19
N MET A 655 -31.82 36.03 13.76
CA MET A 655 -32.20 35.76 15.15
C MET A 655 -33.45 34.88 15.21
N TYR A 656 -33.49 33.94 16.15
CA TYR A 656 -34.62 33.02 16.26
C TYR A 656 -34.82 32.50 17.69
N THR A 657 -36.02 32.00 17.98
CA THR A 657 -36.30 31.32 19.24
C THR A 657 -35.57 29.96 19.27
N LEU A 658 -34.72 29.74 20.29
CA LEU A 658 -34.05 28.44 20.45
C LEU A 658 -35.08 27.32 20.67
N SER A 659 -34.90 26.19 19.99
CA SER A 659 -35.67 24.98 20.28
C SER A 659 -35.21 24.34 21.60
N ALA A 660 -36.04 23.49 22.20
CA ALA A 660 -35.67 22.75 23.41
C ALA A 660 -34.44 21.84 23.17
N GLU A 661 -34.38 21.22 22.00
CA GLU A 661 -33.24 20.41 21.54
C GLU A 661 -31.98 21.27 21.37
N GLY A 662 -32.12 22.47 20.78
CA GLY A 662 -31.04 23.43 20.61
C GLY A 662 -30.45 23.88 21.96
N ARG A 663 -31.29 24.17 22.96
CA ARG A 663 -30.85 24.47 24.33
C ARG A 663 -30.07 23.30 24.94
N SER A 664 -30.65 22.10 24.92
CA SER A 664 -30.03 20.91 25.50
C SER A 664 -28.67 20.57 24.84
N TYR A 665 -28.56 20.74 23.52
CA TYR A 665 -27.30 20.54 22.80
C TYR A 665 -26.20 21.51 23.26
N MET A 666 -26.54 22.81 23.36
CA MET A 666 -25.60 23.84 23.79
C MET A 666 -25.16 23.65 25.25
N ASP A 667 -26.07 23.25 26.14
CA ASP A 667 -25.77 23.01 27.55
C ASP A 667 -24.85 21.81 27.76
N LYS A 668 -25.07 20.69 27.05
CA LYS A 668 -24.18 19.52 27.09
C LYS A 668 -22.76 19.88 26.67
N ARG A 669 -22.61 20.71 25.63
CA ARG A 669 -21.31 21.17 25.15
C ARG A 669 -20.58 22.01 26.18
N ALA A 670 -21.25 22.96 26.83
CA ALA A 670 -20.64 23.79 27.88
C ALA A 670 -20.06 22.91 29.01
N VAL A 671 -20.75 21.82 29.36
CA VAL A 671 -20.28 20.84 30.35
C VAL A 671 -19.06 20.04 29.83
N GLU A 672 -19.05 19.60 28.58
CA GLU A 672 -17.92 18.87 27.97
C GLU A 672 -16.66 19.72 27.82
N GLU A 673 -16.80 20.98 27.40
CA GLU A 673 -15.71 21.94 27.26
C GLU A 673 -15.12 22.29 28.64
N ASN A 674 -15.97 22.47 29.66
CA ASN A 674 -15.53 22.67 31.03
C ASN A 674 -14.79 21.45 31.59
N LYS A 675 -15.23 20.23 31.27
CA LYS A 675 -14.48 19.00 31.60
C LYS A 675 -13.13 18.96 30.89
N ARG A 676 -13.05 19.32 29.61
CA ARG A 676 -11.78 19.42 28.86
C ARG A 676 -10.83 20.44 29.48
N LYS A 677 -11.33 21.62 29.85
CA LYS A 677 -10.53 22.66 30.53
C LYS A 677 -10.09 22.26 31.94
N GLN A 678 -10.90 21.48 32.67
CA GLN A 678 -10.50 20.89 33.95
C GLN A 678 -9.43 19.79 33.79
N LEU A 679 -9.50 18.98 32.72
CA LEU A 679 -8.48 17.99 32.36
C LEU A 679 -7.19 18.63 31.82
N GLN A 680 -7.24 19.90 31.39
CA GLN A 680 -6.12 20.71 30.91
C GLN A 680 -5.68 21.78 31.91
N GLN A 681 -6.07 21.68 33.19
CA GLN A 681 -5.38 22.48 34.21
C GLN A 681 -3.92 22.03 34.26
N PRO A 682 -2.94 22.96 34.22
CA PRO A 682 -1.59 22.61 34.58
C PRO A 682 -1.63 22.11 36.01
N GLN A 683 -1.30 20.83 36.23
CA GLN A 683 -0.76 20.45 37.52
C GLN A 683 0.43 21.39 37.75
N GLU A 684 0.44 22.10 38.87
CA GLU A 684 1.62 22.74 39.42
C GLU A 684 2.66 21.64 39.69
N ASN A 685 3.33 21.19 38.63
CA ASN A 685 4.52 20.38 38.66
C ASN A 685 5.62 21.27 38.08
N ILE A 686 6.48 21.70 38.99
CA ILE A 686 7.72 22.42 38.74
C ILE A 686 8.56 21.59 37.76
N CYS A 687 8.53 21.96 36.47
CA CYS A 687 9.59 21.64 35.53
C CYS A 687 9.68 22.77 34.50
N SER A 688 10.65 23.63 34.71
CA SER A 688 10.95 24.81 33.91
C SER A 688 11.54 24.43 32.54
N SER A 689 10.86 24.81 31.47
CA SER A 689 11.44 25.04 30.14
C SER A 689 11.56 26.55 29.84
N GLU A 690 12.03 27.33 30.81
CA GLU A 690 12.21 28.79 30.68
C GLU A 690 13.14 29.27 29.54
N PRO A 691 14.16 28.53 29.07
CA PRO A 691 15.06 29.07 28.03
C PRO A 691 14.42 29.16 26.64
N ASP A 692 13.57 28.18 26.29
CA ASP A 692 13.06 28.00 24.93
C ASP A 692 11.90 28.97 24.60
N ASP A 693 11.07 29.27 25.61
CA ASP A 693 9.98 30.26 25.51
C ASP A 693 10.51 31.69 25.43
N ARG A 694 11.62 31.99 26.13
CA ARG A 694 12.26 33.30 26.09
C ARG A 694 12.89 33.56 24.72
N GLU A 695 13.66 32.62 24.18
CA GLU A 695 14.27 32.80 22.86
C GLU A 695 13.20 32.94 21.75
N SER A 696 12.12 32.15 21.82
CA SER A 696 10.98 32.27 20.90
C SER A 696 10.28 33.63 20.99
N THR A 697 10.05 34.14 22.21
CA THR A 697 9.46 35.46 22.45
C THR A 697 10.36 36.58 21.93
N LEU A 698 11.68 36.44 22.10
CA LEU A 698 12.68 37.38 21.61
C LEU A 698 12.69 37.47 20.08
N ILE A 699 12.65 36.34 19.38
CA ILE A 699 12.60 36.28 17.91
C ILE A 699 11.36 37.02 17.39
N VAL A 700 10.19 36.73 17.95
CA VAL A 700 8.92 37.38 17.55
C VAL A 700 8.97 38.88 17.82
N PHE A 701 9.43 39.30 19.00
CA PHE A 701 9.50 40.71 19.36
C PHE A 701 10.50 41.49 18.48
N LYS A 702 11.66 40.90 18.18
CA LYS A 702 12.65 41.46 17.25
C LYS A 702 12.04 41.65 15.86
N GLN A 703 11.33 40.65 15.36
CA GLN A 703 10.71 40.70 14.03
C GLN A 703 9.63 41.79 13.91
N LEU A 704 8.85 42.00 14.97
CA LEU A 704 7.78 43.01 15.02
C LEU A 704 8.30 44.43 15.20
N THR A 705 9.31 44.63 16.05
CA THR A 705 9.80 45.97 16.41
C THR A 705 10.94 46.47 15.53
N LYS A 706 11.63 45.56 14.82
CA LYS A 706 12.88 45.81 14.07
C LYS A 706 14.02 46.36 14.92
N LEU A 707 13.90 46.30 16.24
CA LEU A 707 15.00 46.59 17.15
C LEU A 707 16.09 45.52 17.02
N ASN A 708 17.33 45.87 17.32
CA ASN A 708 18.38 44.88 17.44
C ASN A 708 18.21 44.04 18.72
N ARG A 709 18.92 42.91 18.79
CA ARG A 709 18.76 41.91 19.86
C ARG A 709 18.92 42.52 21.26
N GLN A 710 19.90 43.40 21.47
CA GLN A 710 20.18 44.00 22.78
C GLN A 710 19.00 44.83 23.29
N TRP A 711 18.39 45.64 22.42
CA TRP A 711 17.22 46.46 22.77
C TRP A 711 15.95 45.62 22.94
N CYS A 712 15.79 44.55 22.16
CA CYS A 712 14.69 43.60 22.34
C CYS A 712 14.76 42.90 23.70
N VAL A 713 15.93 42.37 24.08
CA VAL A 713 16.14 41.71 25.39
C VAL A 713 15.82 42.68 26.52
N ARG A 714 16.35 43.91 26.46
CA ARG A 714 16.07 44.93 27.48
C ARG A 714 14.58 45.24 27.63
N CYS A 715 13.87 45.42 26.52
CA CYS A 715 12.45 45.75 26.56
C CYS A 715 11.59 44.58 27.06
N LEU A 716 11.97 43.35 26.70
CA LEU A 716 11.32 42.14 27.20
C LEU A 716 11.61 41.92 28.69
N ASP A 717 12.85 42.11 29.15
CA ASP A 717 13.22 42.03 30.57
C ASP A 717 12.44 43.04 31.41
N GLU A 718 12.39 44.31 30.98
CA GLU A 718 11.63 45.38 31.66
C GLU A 718 10.10 45.12 31.66
N SER A 719 9.63 44.22 30.79
CA SER A 719 8.22 43.83 30.67
C SER A 719 7.93 42.44 31.25
N SER A 720 8.86 41.88 32.04
CA SER A 720 8.75 40.52 32.60
C SER A 720 8.46 39.45 31.54
N TRP A 721 9.08 39.60 30.36
CA TRP A 721 8.91 38.76 29.18
C TRP A 721 7.47 38.66 28.66
N ASN A 722 6.60 39.60 29.06
CA ASN A 722 5.24 39.69 28.53
C ASN A 722 5.24 40.45 27.20
N LEU A 723 5.12 39.70 26.09
CA LEU A 723 5.17 40.24 24.73
C LEU A 723 4.19 41.42 24.48
N LYS A 724 2.97 41.34 25.04
CA LYS A 724 1.94 42.37 24.86
C LYS A 724 2.30 43.65 25.60
N VAL A 725 2.83 43.54 26.81
CA VAL A 725 3.31 44.69 27.59
C VAL A 725 4.52 45.33 26.92
N ALA A 726 5.48 44.52 26.47
CA ALA A 726 6.67 44.99 25.77
C ALA A 726 6.32 45.75 24.48
N LEU A 727 5.38 45.24 23.67
CA LEU A 727 4.92 45.91 22.45
C LEU A 727 4.24 47.24 22.78
N ASN A 728 3.40 47.29 23.81
CA ASN A 728 2.76 48.54 24.22
C ASN A 728 3.76 49.60 24.71
N VAL A 729 4.80 49.20 25.43
CA VAL A 729 5.87 50.11 25.88
C VAL A 729 6.68 50.60 24.69
N PHE A 730 7.06 49.68 23.78
CA PHE A 730 7.75 50.02 22.54
C PHE A 730 6.95 51.02 21.70
N LEU A 731 5.65 50.78 21.47
CA LEU A 731 4.78 51.66 20.69
C LEU A 731 4.76 53.09 21.26
N LYS A 732 4.58 53.23 22.58
CA LYS A 732 4.61 54.53 23.25
C LYS A 732 5.94 55.26 23.09
N LEU A 733 7.06 54.55 23.19
CA LEU A 733 8.40 55.13 23.03
C LEU A 733 8.69 55.49 21.56
N TYR A 734 8.20 54.68 20.62
CA TYR A 734 8.35 54.87 19.19
C TYR A 734 7.55 56.10 18.70
N GLU A 735 6.28 56.20 19.10
CA GLU A 735 5.42 57.35 18.79
C GLU A 735 5.98 58.65 19.39
N ALA A 736 6.52 58.59 20.61
CA ALA A 736 7.19 59.72 21.26
C ALA A 736 8.58 60.04 20.70
N ARG A 737 9.07 59.29 19.69
CA ARG A 737 10.42 59.41 19.10
C ARG A 737 11.56 59.33 20.13
N ARG A 738 11.38 58.54 21.20
CA ARG A 738 12.33 58.39 22.31
C ARG A 738 13.28 57.21 22.15
N ILE A 739 13.16 56.44 21.07
CA ILE A 739 14.04 55.30 20.79
C ILE A 739 15.25 55.78 19.97
N PRO A 740 16.49 55.56 20.44
CA PRO A 740 17.70 55.95 19.69
C PRO A 740 17.81 55.24 18.34
N LYS A 741 18.31 55.94 17.31
CA LYS A 741 18.48 55.34 15.95
C LYS A 741 19.38 54.10 15.95
N LEU A 742 20.39 54.05 16.82
CA LEU A 742 21.29 52.91 17.02
C LEU A 742 20.55 51.63 17.43
N ALA A 743 19.36 51.75 18.02
CA ALA A 743 18.56 50.60 18.43
C ALA A 743 18.01 49.77 17.24
N PHE A 744 18.06 50.31 16.02
CA PHE A 744 17.60 49.67 14.78
C PHE A 744 18.76 49.21 13.87
N ILE A 745 20.01 49.34 14.32
CA ILE A 745 21.20 48.92 13.57
C ILE A 745 21.69 47.59 14.19
N GLU A 746 21.89 46.56 13.36
CA GLU A 746 22.48 45.30 13.81
C GLU A 746 23.98 45.49 14.07
N SER A 747 24.45 45.05 15.25
CA SER A 747 25.87 45.00 15.57
C SER A 747 26.42 43.65 15.11
N ASP A 748 27.46 43.65 14.27
CA ASP A 748 28.21 42.45 13.90
C ASP A 748 29.02 41.96 15.12
N GLU A 749 28.48 40.96 15.82
CA GLU A 749 29.24 40.04 16.69
C GLU A 749 28.87 38.59 16.37
#